data_AF-K0EQD6-F1
#
_entry.id   AF-K0EQD6-F1
#
_cell.length_a   1.000
_cell.length_b   1.000
_cell.length_c   1.000
_cell.angle_alpha   90.00
_cell.angle_beta   90.00
_cell.angle_gamma   90.00
#
_symmetry.space_group_name_H-M   'P 1'
#
loop_
_entity.id
_entity.type
_entity.pdbx_description
1 polymer ?
#
loop_
_entity_poly.entity_id
_entity_poly.type
_entity_poly.pdbx_seq_one_letter_code
_entity_poly.pdbx_strand_id
1 'polypeptide(L)'
;MLDAYGQLRNFIGQRYPGVDLRDIAAEPDSATARATLTAAFAAQQADADAEFLYAAQQFVDTALSNPVADRTTAMLYEVLLAGAEQTQGADNPETLMIRHELAQTYHSIGDIDSAITHFEATLAARERVLDAGDTLTITTRTCLANCYREVGRVDDAIPLDAAVLTAREQFFGPAHDNPVGYRDFLADAYESADRFGRAIELRETNLQMRRRELGADHPDTLGTHLSIARSYASAGRIEEAVTAYETALTEHERVFGAAQAQTILVRYTLARAYGAAGRFDESIALHTKAIEEYSRIVGPDHSDPVAMRNSLARVYEDAGRMDDAIATYTRVLADSERVYGVEHDLTDQVRGWLAHLTRSTGGAAPAGDARRVLEDLTQQLGNRLVDLVGETGWRRIDLIARSSGQIHDLSLTVLSDNGGATALAAPTELAPLLDAIKVAHYERDPERGAWLSARFLIDSSGSFFRSYNTDYEPDWPFAVDAATYIEELERFPRELEYTPEWLLDRLPKWQGRYKNTDTDITELIPLDMQLVAMVLDSYRDHLLHRLPSDWQQLFIDFRSVGEYVETRAQVLTVLGQSIEWQAPQAVTFFSELRRDMYTPWQGTWTSVRFHLVVNGKYNAEYDWDHEPDWDHRPDARAFQQELQMFPRSAEHVPAWLGARQH
;
A
#
# COMPACT_ATOMS: atom_id res chain seq x y z
N MET A 1 -1.80 33.20 1.21
CA MET A 1 -1.31 33.18 2.60
C MET A 1 -0.36 34.33 2.91
N LEU A 2 0.83 34.44 2.28
CA LEU A 2 1.82 35.47 2.60
C LEU A 2 1.29 36.91 2.48
N ASP A 3 0.43 37.19 1.51
CA ASP A 3 -0.20 38.52 1.37
C ASP A 3 -1.20 38.82 2.48
N ALA A 4 -2.11 37.89 2.81
CA ALA A 4 -3.07 38.07 3.91
C ALA A 4 -2.34 38.15 5.26
N TYR A 5 -1.33 37.30 5.49
CA TYR A 5 -0.42 37.40 6.63
C TYR A 5 0.26 38.76 6.66
N GLY A 6 0.75 39.23 5.52
CA GLY A 6 1.38 40.53 5.36
C GLY A 6 0.43 41.68 5.69
N GLN A 7 -0.83 41.61 5.27
CA GLN A 7 -1.86 42.59 5.59
C GLN A 7 -2.19 42.60 7.07
N LEU A 8 -2.43 41.44 7.69
CA LEU A 8 -2.67 41.33 9.13
C LEU A 8 -1.46 41.81 9.93
N ARG A 9 -0.24 41.40 9.53
CA ARG A 9 1.02 41.84 10.13
C ARG A 9 1.20 43.35 10.03
N ASN A 10 0.95 43.92 8.86
CA ASN A 10 1.08 45.36 8.65
C ASN A 10 0.03 46.11 9.48
N PHE A 11 -1.21 45.63 9.53
CA PHE A 11 -2.27 46.21 10.34
C PHE A 11 -1.92 46.17 11.83
N ILE A 12 -1.54 45.00 12.35
CA ILE A 12 -1.14 44.81 13.76
C ILE A 12 0.10 45.63 14.07
N GLY A 13 1.13 45.59 13.22
CA GLY A 13 2.39 46.31 13.44
C GLY A 13 2.24 47.84 13.35
N GLN A 14 1.34 48.35 12.51
CA GLN A 14 1.03 49.79 12.45
C GLN A 14 0.26 50.28 13.67
N ARG A 15 -0.67 49.47 14.18
CA ARG A 15 -1.57 49.86 15.29
C ARG A 15 -0.99 49.54 16.68
N TYR A 16 -0.12 48.54 16.78
CA TYR A 16 0.56 48.09 18.00
C TYR A 16 2.07 47.95 17.77
N PRO A 17 2.83 49.05 17.85
CA PRO A 17 4.28 49.00 17.71
C PRO A 17 4.90 48.05 18.74
N GLY A 18 5.65 47.04 18.26
CA GLY A 18 6.32 46.04 19.10
C GLY A 18 5.70 44.64 19.08
N VAL A 19 4.53 44.45 18.45
CA VAL A 19 3.94 43.13 18.23
C VAL A 19 4.40 42.58 16.89
N ASP A 20 5.27 41.56 16.89
CA ASP A 20 5.65 40.82 15.67
C ASP A 20 4.90 39.48 15.60
N LEU A 21 4.11 39.29 14.54
CA LEU A 21 3.42 38.01 14.30
C LEU A 21 4.41 36.83 14.13
N ARG A 22 5.68 37.08 13.79
CA ARG A 22 6.69 36.02 13.76
C ARG A 22 6.98 35.44 15.13
N ASP A 23 6.95 36.26 16.18
CA ASP A 23 7.16 35.77 17.55
C ASP A 23 5.96 34.91 17.98
N ILE A 24 4.77 35.25 17.49
CA ILE A 24 3.53 34.47 17.69
C ILE A 24 3.56 33.15 16.90
N ALA A 25 3.99 33.18 15.63
CA ALA A 25 4.07 31.99 14.78
C ALA A 25 5.22 31.05 15.16
N ALA A 26 6.30 31.58 15.75
CA ALA A 26 7.43 30.78 16.22
C ALA A 26 7.11 30.01 17.51
N GLU A 27 6.23 30.56 18.36
CA GLU A 27 5.78 29.93 19.61
C GLU A 27 4.26 30.00 19.76
N PRO A 28 3.48 29.25 18.96
CA PRO A 28 2.02 29.30 19.02
C PRO A 28 1.45 28.92 20.40
N ASP A 29 2.21 28.14 21.19
CA ASP A 29 1.85 27.72 22.55
C ASP A 29 2.16 28.77 23.64
N SER A 30 2.77 29.91 23.29
CA SER A 30 3.17 30.90 24.28
C SER A 30 1.96 31.63 24.87
N ALA A 31 1.79 31.55 26.20
CA ALA A 31 0.83 32.38 26.93
C ALA A 31 1.00 33.89 26.60
N THR A 32 2.22 34.30 26.21
CA THR A 32 2.56 35.65 25.76
C THR A 32 1.90 35.98 24.42
N ALA A 33 1.91 35.06 23.44
CA ALA A 33 1.28 35.25 22.15
C ALA A 33 -0.24 35.46 22.29
N ARG A 34 -0.88 34.56 23.05
CA ARG A 34 -2.31 34.65 23.35
C ARG A 34 -2.64 35.93 24.13
N ALA A 35 -1.85 36.28 25.13
CA ALA A 35 -2.02 37.52 25.88
C ALA A 35 -1.81 38.78 25.02
N THR A 36 -0.88 38.75 24.07
CA THR A 36 -0.57 39.90 23.19
C THR A 36 -1.70 40.13 22.18
N LEU A 37 -2.21 39.07 21.55
CA LEU A 37 -3.38 39.15 20.68
C LEU A 37 -4.62 39.58 21.47
N THR A 38 -4.85 38.98 22.64
CA THR A 38 -5.96 39.36 23.55
C THR A 38 -5.84 40.82 23.99
N ALA A 39 -4.64 41.30 24.31
CA ALA A 39 -4.40 42.69 24.73
C ALA A 39 -4.57 43.67 23.57
N ALA A 40 -4.10 43.32 22.37
CA ALA A 40 -4.34 44.10 21.16
C ALA A 40 -5.85 44.27 20.93
N PHE A 41 -6.63 43.19 21.09
CA PHE A 41 -8.09 43.23 21.01
C PHE A 41 -8.75 44.03 22.14
N ALA A 42 -8.38 43.77 23.40
CA ALA A 42 -8.96 44.45 24.56
C ALA A 42 -8.68 45.96 24.54
N ALA A 43 -7.56 46.39 23.95
CA ALA A 43 -7.24 47.80 23.72
C ALA A 43 -8.19 48.49 22.72
N GLN A 44 -9.04 47.75 21.99
CA GLN A 44 -10.08 48.30 21.10
C GLN A 44 -11.38 48.68 21.83
N GLN A 45 -11.36 49.01 23.13
CA GLN A 45 -12.55 49.44 23.89
C GLN A 45 -13.28 50.72 23.38
N ALA A 46 -13.03 51.19 22.15
CA ALA A 46 -13.83 52.27 21.56
C ALA A 46 -14.12 52.17 20.07
N ASP A 47 -13.32 51.51 19.22
CA ASP A 47 -13.53 51.52 17.75
C ASP A 47 -12.91 50.28 17.09
N ALA A 48 -13.45 49.09 17.36
CA ALA A 48 -13.12 47.88 16.63
C ALA A 48 -13.65 48.00 15.19
N ASP A 49 -12.79 48.49 14.30
CA ASP A 49 -13.13 48.72 12.90
C ASP A 49 -13.50 47.39 12.23
N ALA A 50 -14.60 47.37 11.47
CA ALA A 50 -15.03 46.21 10.70
C ALA A 50 -13.91 45.67 9.78
N GLU A 51 -12.96 46.53 9.41
CA GLU A 51 -11.74 46.16 8.67
C GLU A 51 -10.85 45.14 9.38
N PHE A 52 -10.69 45.22 10.71
CA PHE A 52 -9.83 44.25 11.41
C PHE A 52 -10.47 42.88 11.48
N LEU A 53 -11.77 42.83 11.82
CA LEU A 53 -12.54 41.59 11.81
C LEU A 53 -12.53 40.97 10.40
N TYR A 54 -12.72 41.79 9.36
CA TYR A 54 -12.61 41.36 7.98
C TYR A 54 -11.22 40.82 7.64
N ALA A 55 -10.13 41.51 8.02
CA ALA A 55 -8.77 41.06 7.74
C ALA A 55 -8.41 39.76 8.49
N ALA A 56 -8.83 39.62 9.74
CA ALA A 56 -8.67 38.39 10.51
C ALA A 56 -9.44 37.24 9.87
N GLN A 57 -10.69 37.49 9.46
CA GLN A 57 -11.51 36.49 8.78
C GLN A 57 -10.94 36.10 7.42
N GLN A 58 -10.44 37.06 6.63
CA GLN A 58 -9.80 36.77 5.34
C GLN A 58 -8.50 35.97 5.51
N PHE A 59 -7.72 36.26 6.56
CA PHE A 59 -6.53 35.49 6.90
C PHE A 59 -6.90 34.05 7.26
N VAL A 60 -7.94 33.87 8.08
CA VAL A 60 -8.47 32.57 8.47
C VAL A 60 -9.00 31.80 7.26
N ASP A 61 -9.83 32.41 6.40
CA ASP A 61 -10.31 31.80 5.15
C ASP A 61 -9.14 31.37 4.25
N THR A 62 -8.07 32.17 4.24
CA THR A 62 -6.85 31.83 3.50
C THR A 62 -6.04 30.72 4.18
N ALA A 63 -5.99 30.66 5.51
CA ALA A 63 -5.36 29.59 6.25
C ALA A 63 -6.12 28.27 6.04
N LEU A 64 -7.46 28.32 5.99
CA LEU A 64 -8.33 27.18 5.64
C LEU A 64 -8.11 26.66 4.21
N SER A 65 -7.68 27.51 3.27
CA SER A 65 -7.25 27.04 1.95
C SER A 65 -5.98 26.18 1.98
N ASN A 66 -5.30 26.12 3.13
CA ASN A 66 -4.26 25.15 3.41
C ASN A 66 -4.88 23.96 4.15
N PRO A 67 -4.77 22.72 3.64
CA PRO A 67 -5.40 21.56 4.27
C PRO A 67 -4.88 21.20 5.67
N VAL A 68 -3.82 21.83 6.16
CA VAL A 68 -3.31 21.58 7.52
C VAL A 68 -3.89 22.63 8.47
N ALA A 69 -5.02 22.30 9.10
CA ALA A 69 -5.48 23.02 10.28
C ALA A 69 -4.41 22.90 11.38
N ASP A 70 -3.97 24.04 11.91
CA ASP A 70 -2.93 24.11 12.93
C ASP A 70 -3.38 24.90 14.17
N ARG A 71 -2.63 24.77 15.26
CA ARG A 71 -2.92 25.50 16.52
C ARG A 71 -2.96 27.02 16.33
N THR A 72 -2.23 27.55 15.35
CA THR A 72 -2.24 28.98 15.02
C THR A 72 -3.62 29.42 14.55
N THR A 73 -4.27 28.61 13.71
CA THR A 73 -5.63 28.85 13.22
C THR A 73 -6.64 28.83 14.36
N ALA A 74 -6.52 27.87 15.28
CA ALA A 74 -7.38 27.80 16.46
C ALA A 74 -7.25 29.06 17.33
N MET A 75 -6.02 29.50 17.63
CA MET A 75 -5.78 30.71 18.42
C MET A 75 -6.39 31.97 17.78
N LEU A 76 -6.36 32.07 16.45
CA LEU A 76 -6.98 33.20 15.75
C LEU A 76 -8.50 33.19 15.87
N TYR A 77 -9.12 32.02 15.79
CA TYR A 77 -10.54 31.85 16.06
C TYR A 77 -10.92 32.11 17.52
N GLU A 78 -10.10 31.72 18.51
CA GLU A 78 -10.31 32.06 19.93
C GLU A 78 -10.40 33.58 20.12
N VAL A 79 -9.47 34.29 19.48
CA VAL A 79 -9.36 35.73 19.55
C VAL A 79 -10.51 36.43 18.82
N LEU A 80 -10.88 35.94 17.63
CA LEU A 80 -12.04 36.42 16.88
C LEU A 80 -13.34 36.21 17.66
N LEU A 81 -13.49 35.04 18.30
CA LEU A 81 -14.63 34.70 19.14
C LEU A 81 -14.75 35.66 20.32
N ALA A 82 -13.66 35.90 21.06
CA ALA A 82 -13.66 36.81 22.19
C ALA A 82 -14.06 38.25 21.79
N GLY A 83 -13.56 38.73 20.65
CA GLY A 83 -13.95 40.02 20.09
C GLY A 83 -15.42 40.07 19.68
N ALA A 84 -15.92 39.03 19.02
CA ALA A 84 -17.32 38.94 18.59
C ALA A 84 -18.30 38.86 19.77
N GLU A 85 -17.97 38.06 20.80
CA GLU A 85 -18.76 37.96 22.04
C GLU A 85 -18.87 39.31 22.77
N GLN A 86 -17.80 40.12 22.77
CA GLN A 86 -17.80 41.43 23.40
C GLN A 86 -18.59 42.49 22.61
N THR A 87 -18.49 42.47 21.29
CA THR A 87 -19.03 43.53 20.41
C THR A 87 -20.46 43.24 19.95
N GLN A 88 -20.75 41.99 19.60
CA GLN A 88 -22.03 41.57 19.03
C GLN A 88 -22.89 40.77 20.02
N GLY A 89 -22.26 40.17 21.03
CA GLY A 89 -22.90 39.33 22.04
C GLY A 89 -22.80 37.83 21.74
N ALA A 90 -22.74 37.01 22.79
CA ALA A 90 -22.48 35.56 22.69
C ALA A 90 -23.54 34.73 21.94
N ASP A 91 -24.76 35.25 21.84
CA ASP A 91 -25.88 34.59 21.15
C ASP A 91 -26.10 35.18 19.73
N ASN A 92 -25.23 36.07 19.25
CA ASN A 92 -25.30 36.60 17.88
C ASN A 92 -24.99 35.50 16.85
N PRO A 93 -25.75 35.39 15.73
CA PRO A 93 -25.51 34.38 14.70
C PRO A 93 -24.08 34.32 14.14
N GLU A 94 -23.42 35.47 13.92
CA GLU A 94 -22.04 35.51 13.44
C GLU A 94 -21.07 35.00 14.51
N THR A 95 -21.28 35.39 15.77
CA THR A 95 -20.51 34.90 16.91
C THR A 95 -20.64 33.38 17.08
N LEU A 96 -21.85 32.83 16.90
CA LEU A 96 -22.08 31.38 16.92
C LEU A 96 -21.49 30.64 15.72
N MET A 97 -21.30 31.31 14.59
CA MET A 97 -20.58 30.75 13.45
C MET A 97 -19.09 30.70 13.75
N ILE A 98 -18.50 31.78 14.27
CA ILE A 98 -17.09 31.83 14.69
C ILE A 98 -16.79 30.74 15.73
N ARG A 99 -17.64 30.56 16.74
CA ARG A 99 -17.48 29.49 17.74
C ARG A 99 -17.56 28.09 17.14
N HIS A 100 -18.45 27.90 16.17
CA HIS A 100 -18.57 26.64 15.44
C HIS A 100 -17.29 26.33 14.65
N GLU A 101 -16.73 27.31 13.95
CA GLU A 101 -15.49 27.13 13.20
C GLU A 101 -14.27 26.91 14.09
N LEU A 102 -14.21 27.57 15.25
CA LEU A 102 -13.21 27.29 16.28
C LEU A 102 -13.27 25.80 16.70
N ALA A 103 -14.47 25.28 16.95
CA ALA A 103 -14.67 23.89 17.32
C ALA A 103 -14.24 22.92 16.20
N GLN A 104 -14.58 23.20 14.93
CA GLN A 104 -14.12 22.42 13.78
C GLN A 104 -12.59 22.44 13.64
N THR A 105 -11.96 23.57 13.94
CA THR A 105 -10.51 23.72 13.91
C THR A 105 -9.84 22.85 14.97
N TYR A 106 -10.34 22.86 16.22
CA TYR A 106 -9.84 21.96 17.26
C TYR A 106 -10.04 20.48 16.90
N HIS A 107 -11.19 20.13 16.35
CA HIS A 107 -11.47 18.76 15.89
C HIS A 107 -10.44 18.32 14.84
N SER A 108 -10.14 19.17 13.86
CA SER A 108 -9.17 18.89 12.79
C SER A 108 -7.72 18.76 13.30
N ILE A 109 -7.36 19.44 14.40
CA ILE A 109 -6.03 19.33 15.04
C ILE A 109 -5.94 18.08 15.95
N GLY A 110 -7.08 17.43 16.24
CA GLY A 110 -7.18 16.29 17.14
C GLY A 110 -7.38 16.67 18.61
N ASP A 111 -7.64 17.94 18.93
CA ASP A 111 -8.03 18.38 20.27
C ASP A 111 -9.55 18.25 20.45
N ILE A 112 -10.00 17.00 20.61
CA ILE A 112 -11.44 16.67 20.61
C ILE A 112 -12.14 17.24 21.85
N ASP A 113 -11.47 17.36 22.99
CA ASP A 113 -12.05 17.91 24.22
C ASP A 113 -12.38 19.41 24.10
N SER A 114 -11.48 20.18 23.49
CA SER A 114 -11.74 21.59 23.17
C SER A 114 -12.86 21.73 22.14
N ALA A 115 -12.87 20.88 21.11
CA ALA A 115 -13.95 20.85 20.12
C ALA A 115 -15.33 20.60 20.76
N ILE A 116 -15.44 19.60 21.65
CA ILE A 116 -16.65 19.29 22.41
C ILE A 116 -17.12 20.52 23.20
N THR A 117 -16.22 21.15 23.96
CA THR A 117 -16.55 22.31 24.80
C THR A 117 -17.17 23.44 23.97
N HIS A 118 -16.58 23.74 22.80
CA HIS A 118 -17.10 24.79 21.93
C HIS A 118 -18.36 24.38 21.18
N PHE A 119 -18.52 23.12 20.76
CA PHE A 119 -19.74 22.63 20.15
C PHE A 119 -20.92 22.58 21.13
N GLU A 120 -20.72 22.15 22.38
CA GLU A 120 -21.75 22.19 23.43
C GLU A 120 -22.25 23.62 23.66
N ALA A 121 -21.32 24.56 23.84
CA ALA A 121 -21.65 25.96 24.03
C ALA A 121 -22.35 26.56 22.81
N THR A 122 -21.93 26.19 21.60
CA THR A 122 -22.57 26.62 20.34
C THR A 122 -23.98 26.05 20.22
N LEU A 123 -24.16 24.75 20.48
CA LEU A 123 -25.44 24.07 20.37
C LEU A 123 -26.45 24.64 21.36
N ALA A 124 -26.06 24.80 22.63
CA ALA A 124 -26.92 25.37 23.66
C ALA A 124 -27.36 26.81 23.34
N ALA A 125 -26.52 27.59 22.66
CA ALA A 125 -26.87 28.94 22.22
C ALA A 125 -27.76 28.92 20.97
N ARG A 126 -27.47 28.06 19.99
CA ARG A 126 -28.33 27.86 18.80
C ARG A 126 -29.72 27.41 19.22
N GLU A 127 -29.89 26.52 20.20
CA GLU A 127 -31.20 26.09 20.70
C GLU A 127 -31.98 27.18 21.46
N ARG A 128 -31.32 28.24 21.95
CA ARG A 128 -32.01 29.41 22.53
C ARG A 128 -32.53 30.38 21.48
N VAL A 129 -31.78 30.54 20.39
CA VAL A 129 -32.01 31.61 19.38
C VAL A 129 -32.73 31.08 18.13
N LEU A 130 -32.46 29.83 17.77
CA LEU A 130 -32.95 29.15 16.56
C LEU A 130 -33.81 27.95 16.96
N ASP A 131 -34.59 27.45 16.01
CA ASP A 131 -35.37 26.23 16.19
C ASP A 131 -34.45 24.99 16.22
N ALA A 132 -34.89 23.93 16.90
CA ALA A 132 -34.14 22.67 16.99
C ALA A 132 -33.90 22.02 15.62
N GLY A 133 -34.81 22.27 14.65
CA GLY A 133 -34.73 21.82 13.27
C GLY A 133 -34.03 22.78 12.32
N ASP A 134 -33.52 23.92 12.80
CA ASP A 134 -32.71 24.81 11.96
C ASP A 134 -31.45 24.09 11.44
N THR A 135 -31.09 24.34 10.19
CA THR A 135 -29.97 23.65 9.52
C THR A 135 -28.65 23.83 10.27
N LEU A 136 -28.38 25.04 10.80
CA LEU A 136 -27.16 25.31 11.55
C LEU A 136 -27.18 24.59 12.90
N THR A 137 -28.32 24.57 13.58
CA THR A 137 -28.49 23.80 14.84
C THR A 137 -28.24 22.31 14.61
N ILE A 138 -28.80 21.76 13.52
CA ILE A 138 -28.57 20.36 13.14
C ILE A 138 -27.09 20.09 12.85
N THR A 139 -26.42 20.95 12.08
CA THR A 139 -24.99 20.78 11.78
C THR A 139 -24.14 20.75 13.06
N THR A 140 -24.33 21.71 13.97
CA THR A 140 -23.61 21.69 15.27
C THR A 140 -23.90 20.43 16.07
N ARG A 141 -25.16 20.00 16.10
CA ARG A 141 -25.58 18.80 16.80
C ARG A 141 -24.90 17.55 16.24
N THR A 142 -24.83 17.41 14.92
CA THR A 142 -24.13 16.31 14.24
C THR A 142 -22.63 16.33 14.53
N CYS A 143 -21.98 17.50 14.48
CA CYS A 143 -20.55 17.63 14.80
C CYS A 143 -20.26 17.25 16.26
N LEU A 144 -21.09 17.71 17.21
CA LEU A 144 -20.95 17.36 18.62
C LEU A 144 -21.13 15.86 18.85
N ALA A 145 -22.14 15.24 18.23
CA ALA A 145 -22.36 13.80 18.31
C ALA A 145 -21.15 13.01 17.76
N ASN A 146 -20.53 13.49 16.68
CA ASN A 146 -19.31 12.89 16.15
C ASN A 146 -18.14 12.95 17.13
N CYS A 147 -17.88 14.13 17.72
CA CYS A 147 -16.83 14.26 18.73
C CYS A 147 -17.07 13.33 19.93
N TYR A 148 -18.33 13.18 20.37
CA TYR A 148 -18.67 12.24 21.44
C TYR A 148 -18.38 10.79 21.10
N ARG A 149 -18.65 10.34 19.87
CA ARG A 149 -18.29 8.98 19.44
C ARG A 149 -16.78 8.78 19.41
N GLU A 150 -16.02 9.76 18.93
CA GLU A 150 -14.55 9.68 18.86
C GLU A 150 -13.88 9.52 20.23
N VAL A 151 -14.42 10.18 21.27
CA VAL A 151 -13.93 10.03 22.66
C VAL A 151 -14.61 8.88 23.42
N GLY A 152 -15.40 8.03 22.74
CA GLY A 152 -16.09 6.89 23.35
C GLY A 152 -17.30 7.23 24.23
N ARG A 153 -17.74 8.49 24.26
CA ARG A 153 -18.96 8.96 24.97
C ARG A 153 -20.22 8.70 24.15
N VAL A 154 -20.41 7.47 23.71
CA VAL A 154 -21.50 7.07 22.79
C VAL A 154 -22.88 7.36 23.38
N ASP A 155 -23.05 7.19 24.69
CA ASP A 155 -24.31 7.49 25.38
C ASP A 155 -24.74 8.96 25.32
N ASP A 156 -23.77 9.87 25.22
CA ASP A 156 -24.03 11.30 25.05
C ASP A 156 -24.32 11.65 23.57
N ALA A 157 -23.79 10.88 22.62
CA ALA A 157 -24.05 11.06 21.19
C ALA A 157 -25.48 10.63 20.78
N ILE A 158 -25.97 9.51 21.33
CA ILE A 158 -27.29 8.93 20.98
C ILE A 158 -28.46 9.93 21.04
N PRO A 159 -28.67 10.72 22.11
CA PRO A 159 -29.77 11.70 22.14
C PRO A 159 -29.61 12.81 21.09
N LEU A 160 -28.37 13.18 20.74
CA LEU A 160 -28.10 14.18 19.70
C LEU A 160 -28.43 13.61 18.32
N ASP A 161 -27.95 12.41 17.99
CA ASP A 161 -28.24 11.72 16.74
C ASP A 161 -29.75 11.48 16.58
N ALA A 162 -30.44 11.08 17.65
CA ALA A 162 -31.90 10.89 17.65
C ALA A 162 -32.68 12.20 17.41
N ALA A 163 -32.22 13.31 17.99
CA ALA A 163 -32.82 14.63 17.77
C ALA A 163 -32.58 15.11 16.33
N VAL A 164 -31.39 14.90 15.77
CA VAL A 164 -31.11 15.22 14.36
C VAL A 164 -32.01 14.40 13.44
N LEU A 165 -32.09 13.09 13.65
CA LEU A 165 -32.96 12.22 12.86
C LEU A 165 -34.42 12.69 12.92
N THR A 166 -34.94 12.95 14.12
CA THR A 166 -36.32 13.43 14.32
C THR A 166 -36.58 14.73 13.55
N ALA A 167 -35.65 15.69 13.61
CA ALA A 167 -35.78 16.95 12.88
C ALA A 167 -35.78 16.74 11.36
N ARG A 168 -34.92 15.85 10.85
CA ARG A 168 -34.86 15.52 9.42
C ARG A 168 -36.11 14.78 8.95
N GLU A 169 -36.64 13.86 9.75
CA GLU A 169 -37.90 13.16 9.46
C GLU A 169 -39.11 14.10 9.48
N GLN A 170 -39.14 15.08 10.38
CA GLN A 170 -40.21 16.08 10.43
C GLN A 170 -40.18 16.99 9.20
N PHE A 171 -38.99 17.39 8.74
CA PHE A 171 -38.84 18.30 7.60
C PHE A 171 -39.06 17.60 6.24
N PHE A 172 -38.41 16.45 6.02
CA PHE A 172 -38.45 15.75 4.74
C PHE A 172 -39.54 14.66 4.67
N GLY A 173 -40.05 14.21 5.82
CA GLY A 173 -40.85 12.99 5.93
C GLY A 173 -39.97 11.76 6.18
N PRO A 174 -40.49 10.73 6.87
CA PRO A 174 -39.72 9.53 7.22
C PRO A 174 -39.36 8.66 6.01
N ALA A 175 -40.11 8.77 4.91
CA ALA A 175 -39.84 7.99 3.69
C ALA A 175 -38.82 8.66 2.75
N HIS A 176 -38.35 9.87 3.05
CA HIS A 176 -37.37 10.56 2.23
C HIS A 176 -35.96 9.95 2.42
N ASP A 177 -35.08 10.15 1.43
CA ASP A 177 -33.70 9.64 1.47
C ASP A 177 -32.80 10.40 2.47
N ASN A 178 -33.04 11.71 2.65
CA ASN A 178 -32.25 12.55 3.57
C ASN A 178 -32.12 12.00 5.02
N PRO A 179 -33.19 11.56 5.72
CA PRO A 179 -33.07 10.96 7.06
C PRO A 179 -32.29 9.64 7.11
N VAL A 180 -32.06 8.95 5.98
CA VAL A 180 -31.48 7.59 5.95
C VAL A 180 -30.09 7.56 6.55
N GLY A 181 -29.20 8.47 6.12
CA GLY A 181 -27.84 8.56 6.66
C GLY A 181 -27.84 8.83 8.17
N TYR A 182 -28.77 9.65 8.65
CA TYR A 182 -28.91 9.92 10.09
C TYR A 182 -29.46 8.72 10.88
N ARG A 183 -30.32 7.89 10.28
CA ARG A 183 -30.71 6.60 10.88
C ARG A 183 -29.53 5.64 10.97
N ASP A 184 -28.69 5.59 9.94
CA ASP A 184 -27.49 4.73 9.94
C ASP A 184 -26.50 5.20 11.03
N PHE A 185 -26.23 6.50 11.16
CA PHE A 185 -25.41 7.03 12.26
C PHE A 185 -25.96 6.70 13.65
N LEU A 186 -27.28 6.85 13.84
CA LEU A 186 -27.92 6.49 15.11
C LEU A 186 -27.87 4.97 15.35
N ALA A 187 -27.97 4.15 14.30
CA ALA A 187 -27.80 2.70 14.42
C ALA A 187 -26.38 2.33 14.84
N ASP A 188 -25.35 2.94 14.25
CA ASP A 188 -23.94 2.73 14.61
C ASP A 188 -23.68 3.13 16.07
N ALA A 189 -24.28 4.24 16.52
CA ALA A 189 -24.21 4.67 17.93
C ALA A 189 -24.90 3.65 18.86
N TYR A 190 -26.05 3.10 18.47
CA TYR A 190 -26.69 2.03 19.24
C TYR A 190 -25.84 0.76 19.31
N GLU A 191 -25.17 0.34 18.22
CA GLU A 191 -24.28 -0.82 18.24
C GLU A 191 -23.07 -0.61 19.14
N SER A 192 -22.47 0.57 19.08
CA SER A 192 -21.32 0.91 19.92
C SER A 192 -21.68 0.98 21.42
N ALA A 193 -22.97 1.10 21.75
CA ALA A 193 -23.50 1.03 23.10
C ALA A 193 -24.16 -0.33 23.45
N ASP A 194 -23.86 -1.39 22.68
CA ASP A 194 -24.40 -2.75 22.81
C ASP A 194 -25.95 -2.84 22.74
N ARG A 195 -26.62 -1.84 22.16
CA ARG A 195 -28.07 -1.76 21.98
C ARG A 195 -28.50 -2.30 20.61
N PHE A 196 -28.00 -3.48 20.26
CA PHE A 196 -28.14 -4.06 18.92
C PHE A 196 -29.57 -4.15 18.39
N GLY A 197 -30.55 -4.43 19.26
CA GLY A 197 -31.96 -4.48 18.86
C GLY A 197 -32.46 -3.18 18.24
N ARG A 198 -32.08 -2.03 18.82
CA ARG A 198 -32.44 -0.70 18.30
C ARG A 198 -31.73 -0.39 16.99
N ALA A 199 -30.46 -0.78 16.85
CA ALA A 199 -29.72 -0.62 15.61
C ALA A 199 -30.35 -1.41 14.46
N ILE A 200 -30.75 -2.66 14.72
CA ILE A 200 -31.43 -3.52 13.74
C ILE A 200 -32.77 -2.90 13.32
N GLU A 201 -33.60 -2.44 14.25
CA GLU A 201 -34.89 -1.78 13.94
C GLU A 201 -34.73 -0.58 12.98
N LEU A 202 -33.70 0.26 13.21
CA LEU A 202 -33.41 1.41 12.35
C LEU A 202 -32.96 0.98 10.95
N ARG A 203 -32.06 -0.01 10.86
CA ARG A 203 -31.58 -0.51 9.57
C ARG A 203 -32.66 -1.26 8.80
N GLU A 204 -33.56 -1.99 9.48
CA GLU A 204 -34.74 -2.60 8.87
C GLU A 204 -35.71 -1.55 8.31
N THR A 205 -35.88 -0.44 9.01
CA THR A 205 -36.66 0.71 8.52
C THR A 205 -36.04 1.30 7.25
N ASN A 206 -34.72 1.50 7.24
CA ASN A 206 -33.99 1.94 6.05
C ASN A 206 -34.11 0.92 4.90
N LEU A 207 -34.03 -0.38 5.17
CA LEU A 207 -34.16 -1.42 4.16
C LEU A 207 -35.56 -1.41 3.53
N GLN A 208 -36.62 -1.29 4.34
CA GLN A 208 -38.00 -1.23 3.84
C GLN A 208 -38.23 0.00 2.97
N MET A 209 -37.67 1.14 3.36
CA MET A 209 -37.75 2.37 2.57
C MET A 209 -37.00 2.22 1.24
N ARG A 210 -35.70 1.85 1.28
CA ARG A 210 -34.88 1.69 0.08
C ARG A 210 -35.46 0.65 -0.88
N ARG A 211 -36.05 -0.45 -0.37
CA ARG A 211 -36.78 -1.43 -1.21
C ARG A 211 -38.00 -0.83 -1.91
N ARG A 212 -38.72 0.12 -1.29
CA ARG A 212 -39.90 0.77 -1.87
C ARG A 212 -39.51 1.82 -2.90
N GLU A 213 -38.52 2.66 -2.59
CA GLU A 213 -38.18 3.83 -3.40
C GLU A 213 -37.13 3.53 -4.49
N LEU A 214 -36.12 2.70 -4.17
CA LEU A 214 -35.01 2.39 -5.07
C LEU A 214 -35.13 1.00 -5.72
N GLY A 215 -35.92 0.12 -5.09
CA GLY A 215 -36.08 -1.28 -5.50
C GLY A 215 -35.10 -2.23 -4.81
N ALA A 216 -35.37 -3.53 -4.92
CA ALA A 216 -34.60 -4.58 -4.26
C ALA A 216 -33.16 -4.72 -4.75
N ASP A 217 -32.91 -4.31 -6.01
CA ASP A 217 -31.63 -4.52 -6.70
C ASP A 217 -30.70 -3.31 -6.62
N HIS A 218 -31.16 -2.21 -6.02
CA HIS A 218 -30.36 -1.00 -5.92
C HIS A 218 -29.16 -1.21 -4.98
N PRO A 219 -27.95 -0.73 -5.33
CA PRO A 219 -26.75 -0.88 -4.49
C PRO A 219 -26.94 -0.47 -3.03
N ASP A 220 -27.62 0.64 -2.76
CA ASP A 220 -27.89 1.09 -1.38
C ASP A 220 -28.81 0.14 -0.60
N THR A 221 -29.78 -0.48 -1.29
CA THR A 221 -30.65 -1.49 -0.70
C THR A 221 -29.82 -2.71 -0.29
N LEU A 222 -28.93 -3.16 -1.16
CA LEU A 222 -28.02 -4.28 -0.90
C LEU A 222 -27.02 -3.97 0.23
N GLY A 223 -26.47 -2.76 0.27
CA GLY A 223 -25.59 -2.29 1.34
C GLY A 223 -26.28 -2.24 2.71
N THR A 224 -27.56 -1.85 2.73
CA THR A 224 -28.38 -1.90 3.96
C THR A 224 -28.57 -3.33 4.46
N HIS A 225 -28.81 -4.26 3.54
CA HIS A 225 -28.99 -5.67 3.88
C HIS A 225 -27.71 -6.27 4.51
N LEU A 226 -26.54 -5.96 3.96
CA LEU A 226 -25.25 -6.34 4.54
C LEU A 226 -25.03 -5.73 5.93
N SER A 227 -25.48 -4.49 6.14
CA SER A 227 -25.39 -3.82 7.43
C SER A 227 -26.28 -4.49 8.48
N ILE A 228 -27.48 -4.93 8.10
CA ILE A 228 -28.36 -5.74 8.97
C ILE A 228 -27.70 -7.08 9.32
N ALA A 229 -27.14 -7.78 8.32
CA ALA A 229 -26.43 -9.05 8.56
C ALA A 229 -25.27 -8.88 9.55
N ARG A 230 -24.50 -7.78 9.41
CA ARG A 230 -23.44 -7.41 10.37
C ARG A 230 -23.99 -7.15 11.75
N SER A 231 -25.13 -6.48 11.85
CA SER A 231 -25.79 -6.21 13.13
C SER A 231 -26.18 -7.49 13.85
N TYR A 232 -26.72 -8.48 13.11
CA TYR A 232 -27.03 -9.79 13.68
C TYR A 232 -25.77 -10.48 14.22
N ALA A 233 -24.67 -10.43 13.48
CA ALA A 233 -23.41 -11.00 13.94
C ALA A 233 -22.90 -10.32 15.23
N SER A 234 -22.89 -8.98 15.27
CA SER A 234 -22.51 -8.20 16.45
C SER A 234 -23.41 -8.48 17.65
N ALA A 235 -24.70 -8.71 17.43
CA ALA A 235 -25.66 -9.09 18.47
C ALA A 235 -25.51 -10.53 18.99
N GLY A 236 -24.57 -11.31 18.45
CA GLY A 236 -24.45 -12.75 18.73
C GLY A 236 -25.57 -13.60 18.13
N ARG A 237 -26.41 -13.02 17.25
CA ARG A 237 -27.50 -13.71 16.53
C ARG A 237 -26.93 -14.38 15.27
N ILE A 238 -26.02 -15.33 15.47
CA ILE A 238 -25.14 -15.84 14.42
C ILE A 238 -25.90 -16.52 13.27
N GLU A 239 -26.88 -17.38 13.56
CA GLU A 239 -27.65 -18.07 12.50
C GLU A 239 -28.50 -17.11 11.64
N GLU A 240 -28.98 -16.02 12.25
CA GLU A 240 -29.71 -14.97 11.54
C GLU A 240 -28.76 -14.15 10.67
N ALA A 241 -27.53 -13.89 11.16
CA ALA A 241 -26.47 -13.28 10.37
C ALA A 241 -26.10 -14.14 9.16
N VAL A 242 -25.91 -15.46 9.35
CA VAL A 242 -25.63 -16.41 8.27
C VAL A 242 -26.74 -16.37 7.21
N THR A 243 -28.01 -16.49 7.62
CA THR A 243 -29.15 -16.45 6.70
C THR A 243 -29.20 -15.13 5.90
N ALA A 244 -28.94 -14.01 6.57
CA ALA A 244 -28.91 -12.68 5.94
C ALA A 244 -27.72 -12.56 4.96
N TYR A 245 -26.53 -13.07 5.31
CA TYR A 245 -25.37 -13.06 4.43
C TYR A 245 -25.52 -14.00 3.22
N GLU A 246 -26.13 -15.18 3.38
CA GLU A 246 -26.46 -16.08 2.25
C GLU A 246 -27.39 -15.39 1.24
N THR A 247 -28.40 -14.69 1.76
CA THR A 247 -29.33 -13.92 0.93
C THR A 247 -28.62 -12.75 0.25
N ALA A 248 -27.82 -11.97 1.00
CA ALA A 248 -27.07 -10.84 0.46
C ALA A 248 -26.04 -11.27 -0.60
N LEU A 249 -25.37 -12.41 -0.43
CA LEU A 249 -24.46 -12.96 -1.43
C LEU A 249 -25.21 -13.32 -2.72
N THR A 250 -26.36 -13.99 -2.60
CA THR A 250 -27.21 -14.33 -3.75
C THR A 250 -27.66 -13.08 -4.51
N GLU A 251 -28.04 -12.03 -3.78
CA GLU A 251 -28.43 -10.74 -4.37
C GLU A 251 -27.25 -10.07 -5.09
N HIS A 252 -26.04 -10.05 -4.49
CA HIS A 252 -24.84 -9.47 -5.10
C HIS A 252 -24.37 -10.25 -6.33
N GLU A 253 -24.38 -11.59 -6.28
CA GLU A 253 -24.03 -12.43 -7.43
C GLU A 253 -25.00 -12.21 -8.60
N ARG A 254 -26.28 -11.97 -8.32
CA ARG A 254 -27.29 -11.66 -9.35
C ARG A 254 -27.14 -10.25 -9.94
N VAL A 255 -26.85 -9.23 -9.12
CA VAL A 255 -26.83 -7.83 -9.55
C VAL A 255 -25.47 -7.43 -10.15
N PHE A 256 -24.37 -7.81 -9.50
CA PHE A 256 -23.02 -7.42 -9.91
C PHE A 256 -22.26 -8.54 -10.63
N GLY A 257 -22.60 -9.80 -10.35
CA GLY A 257 -21.85 -10.97 -10.81
C GLY A 257 -20.89 -11.50 -9.75
N ALA A 258 -20.60 -12.81 -9.85
CA ALA A 258 -19.85 -13.54 -8.82
C ALA A 258 -18.36 -13.22 -8.72
N ALA A 259 -17.78 -12.68 -9.79
CA ALA A 259 -16.34 -12.35 -9.89
C ALA A 259 -16.03 -10.88 -9.55
N GLN A 260 -17.03 -10.06 -9.23
CA GLN A 260 -16.80 -8.67 -8.84
C GLN A 260 -16.21 -8.57 -7.42
N ALA A 261 -15.29 -7.63 -7.22
CA ALA A 261 -14.59 -7.43 -5.94
C ALA A 261 -15.56 -7.28 -4.76
N GLN A 262 -16.61 -6.48 -4.89
CA GLN A 262 -17.62 -6.32 -3.83
C GLN A 262 -18.35 -7.63 -3.50
N THR A 263 -18.65 -8.46 -4.50
CA THR A 263 -19.31 -9.76 -4.29
C THR A 263 -18.38 -10.75 -3.60
N ILE A 264 -17.09 -10.73 -3.92
CA ILE A 264 -16.06 -11.54 -3.25
C ILE A 264 -15.95 -11.15 -1.77
N LEU A 265 -15.99 -9.86 -1.44
CA LEU A 265 -15.98 -9.38 -0.05
C LEU A 265 -17.23 -9.80 0.74
N VAL A 266 -18.40 -9.87 0.09
CA VAL A 266 -19.61 -10.44 0.70
C VAL A 266 -19.42 -11.92 1.01
N ARG A 267 -18.84 -12.69 0.07
CA ARG A 267 -18.54 -14.11 0.28
C ARG A 267 -17.54 -14.32 1.42
N TYR A 268 -16.50 -13.50 1.51
CA TYR A 268 -15.56 -13.52 2.63
C TYR A 268 -16.27 -13.23 3.97
N THR A 269 -17.20 -12.28 4.00
CA THR A 269 -17.98 -11.97 5.20
C THR A 269 -18.92 -13.13 5.60
N LEU A 270 -19.55 -13.78 4.62
CA LEU A 270 -20.33 -15.02 4.86
C LEU A 270 -19.44 -16.14 5.41
N ALA A 271 -18.22 -16.29 4.88
CA ALA A 271 -17.26 -17.27 5.36
C ALA A 271 -16.95 -17.06 6.86
N ARG A 272 -16.71 -15.81 7.27
CA ARG A 272 -16.54 -15.46 8.69
C ARG A 272 -17.77 -15.79 9.53
N ALA A 273 -18.98 -15.57 9.01
CA ALA A 273 -20.22 -15.92 9.70
C ALA A 273 -20.37 -17.44 9.88
N TYR A 274 -20.02 -18.25 8.87
CA TYR A 274 -19.96 -19.71 9.01
C TYR A 274 -18.96 -20.15 10.07
N GLY A 275 -17.77 -19.53 10.13
CA GLY A 275 -16.78 -19.82 11.17
C GLY A 275 -17.35 -19.56 12.57
N ALA A 276 -17.99 -18.40 12.77
CA ALA A 276 -18.65 -18.07 14.03
C ALA A 276 -19.81 -19.02 14.39
N ALA A 277 -20.48 -19.61 13.40
CA ALA A 277 -21.52 -20.62 13.59
C ALA A 277 -20.96 -22.05 13.87
N GLY A 278 -19.64 -22.23 13.87
CA GLY A 278 -19.00 -23.54 13.96
C GLY A 278 -19.10 -24.38 12.68
N ARG A 279 -19.56 -23.79 11.56
CA ARG A 279 -19.63 -24.41 10.23
C ARG A 279 -18.29 -24.30 9.52
N PHE A 280 -17.26 -24.94 10.09
CA PHE A 280 -15.87 -24.70 9.69
C PHE A 280 -15.54 -25.11 8.26
N ASP A 281 -16.03 -26.25 7.77
CA ASP A 281 -15.74 -26.70 6.40
C ASP A 281 -16.28 -25.73 5.34
N GLU A 282 -17.47 -25.18 5.58
CA GLU A 282 -18.09 -24.19 4.70
C GLU A 282 -17.38 -22.84 4.78
N SER A 283 -16.96 -22.45 5.99
CA SER A 283 -16.11 -21.29 6.21
C SER A 283 -14.78 -21.42 5.45
N ILE A 284 -14.08 -22.54 5.58
CA ILE A 284 -12.79 -22.80 4.92
C ILE A 284 -12.96 -22.73 3.40
N ALA A 285 -13.97 -23.40 2.85
CA ALA A 285 -14.22 -23.40 1.41
C ALA A 285 -14.47 -21.99 0.85
N LEU A 286 -15.29 -21.18 1.53
CA LEU A 286 -15.56 -19.81 1.10
C LEU A 286 -14.38 -18.86 1.32
N HIS A 287 -13.64 -18.99 2.42
CA HIS A 287 -12.42 -18.23 2.65
C HIS A 287 -11.38 -18.50 1.56
N THR A 288 -11.06 -19.76 1.29
CA THR A 288 -10.09 -20.15 0.25
C THR A 288 -10.49 -19.57 -1.10
N LYS A 289 -11.76 -19.75 -1.51
CA LYS A 289 -12.25 -19.22 -2.78
C LYS A 289 -12.20 -17.68 -2.84
N ALA A 290 -12.57 -17.00 -1.76
CA ALA A 290 -12.55 -15.54 -1.71
C ALA A 290 -11.12 -14.99 -1.77
N ILE A 291 -10.16 -15.61 -1.06
CA ILE A 291 -8.75 -15.23 -1.10
C ILE A 291 -8.19 -15.39 -2.52
N GLU A 292 -8.40 -16.53 -3.16
CA GLU A 292 -7.90 -16.80 -4.52
C GLU A 292 -8.48 -15.85 -5.58
N GLU A 293 -9.77 -15.54 -5.49
CA GLU A 293 -10.43 -14.61 -6.42
C GLU A 293 -10.02 -13.15 -6.14
N TYR A 294 -9.95 -12.74 -4.88
CA TYR A 294 -9.60 -11.37 -4.52
C TYR A 294 -8.12 -11.09 -4.82
N SER A 295 -7.21 -11.99 -4.48
CA SER A 295 -5.77 -11.87 -4.80
C SER A 295 -5.52 -11.66 -6.29
N ARG A 296 -6.31 -12.29 -7.18
CA ARG A 296 -6.21 -12.06 -8.63
C ARG A 296 -6.63 -10.67 -9.08
N ILE A 297 -7.48 -9.98 -8.31
CA ILE A 297 -7.95 -8.64 -8.63
C ILE A 297 -6.96 -7.58 -8.11
N VAL A 298 -6.51 -7.73 -6.87
CA VAL A 298 -5.70 -6.70 -6.20
C VAL A 298 -4.19 -6.92 -6.31
N GLY A 299 -3.76 -8.12 -6.74
CA GLY A 299 -2.36 -8.50 -6.81
C GLY A 299 -1.78 -8.99 -5.47
N PRO A 300 -0.53 -9.49 -5.49
CA PRO A 300 0.08 -10.16 -4.33
C PRO A 300 0.53 -9.22 -3.21
N ASP A 301 0.80 -7.95 -3.51
CA ASP A 301 1.29 -6.94 -2.54
C ASP A 301 0.18 -6.18 -1.81
N HIS A 302 -1.09 -6.51 -2.09
CA HIS A 302 -2.21 -5.91 -1.37
C HIS A 302 -2.34 -6.48 0.05
N SER A 303 -2.63 -5.61 1.02
CA SER A 303 -2.79 -5.93 2.44
C SER A 303 -3.96 -6.87 2.73
N ASP A 304 -5.09 -6.67 2.05
CA ASP A 304 -6.33 -7.40 2.32
C ASP A 304 -6.23 -8.93 2.22
N PRO A 305 -5.67 -9.54 1.16
CA PRO A 305 -5.43 -10.99 1.12
C PRO A 305 -4.67 -11.53 2.34
N VAL A 306 -3.72 -10.77 2.90
CA VAL A 306 -2.97 -11.16 4.10
C VAL A 306 -3.90 -11.24 5.31
N ALA A 307 -4.77 -10.24 5.50
CA ALA A 307 -5.77 -10.24 6.56
C ALA A 307 -6.83 -11.33 6.39
N MET A 308 -7.23 -11.62 5.15
CA MET A 308 -8.16 -12.71 4.83
C MET A 308 -7.55 -14.08 5.14
N ARG A 309 -6.28 -14.32 4.77
CA ARG A 309 -5.55 -15.55 5.12
C ARG A 309 -5.35 -15.70 6.62
N ASN A 310 -5.09 -14.62 7.34
CA ASN A 310 -5.03 -14.64 8.80
C ASN A 310 -6.38 -15.09 9.41
N SER A 311 -7.49 -14.63 8.84
CA SER A 311 -8.82 -15.10 9.26
C SER A 311 -9.05 -16.58 8.94
N LEU A 312 -8.58 -17.07 7.78
CA LEU A 312 -8.62 -18.50 7.45
C LEU A 312 -7.77 -19.35 8.42
N ALA A 313 -6.58 -18.87 8.80
CA ALA A 313 -5.71 -19.56 9.76
C ALA A 313 -6.42 -19.73 11.13
N ARG A 314 -7.12 -18.70 11.60
CA ARG A 314 -7.96 -18.78 12.80
C ARG A 314 -9.10 -19.78 12.66
N VAL A 315 -9.75 -19.85 11.50
CA VAL A 315 -10.79 -20.85 11.25
C VAL A 315 -10.22 -22.27 11.32
N TYR A 316 -9.01 -22.51 10.81
CA TYR A 316 -8.35 -23.81 10.97
C TYR A 316 -8.04 -24.13 12.43
N GLU A 317 -7.60 -23.15 13.21
CA GLU A 317 -7.36 -23.30 14.66
C GLU A 317 -8.65 -23.66 15.41
N ASP A 318 -9.72 -22.90 15.18
CA ASP A 318 -11.04 -23.14 15.79
C ASP A 318 -11.61 -24.51 15.37
N ALA A 319 -11.30 -24.98 14.16
CA ALA A 319 -11.66 -26.31 13.67
C ALA A 319 -10.78 -27.46 14.20
N GLY A 320 -9.74 -27.16 14.98
CA GLY A 320 -8.78 -28.16 15.48
C GLY A 320 -7.76 -28.64 14.44
N ARG A 321 -7.70 -28.02 13.26
CA ARG A 321 -6.81 -28.37 12.14
C ARG A 321 -5.46 -27.67 12.27
N MET A 322 -4.70 -28.05 13.30
CA MET A 322 -3.49 -27.31 13.71
C MET A 322 -2.38 -27.28 12.65
N ASP A 323 -2.19 -28.37 11.89
CA ASP A 323 -1.18 -28.41 10.83
C ASP A 323 -1.51 -27.42 9.70
N ASP A 324 -2.79 -27.36 9.31
CA ASP A 324 -3.28 -26.39 8.32
C ASP A 324 -3.20 -24.95 8.85
N ALA A 325 -3.50 -24.74 10.13
CA ALA A 325 -3.36 -23.44 10.78
C ALA A 325 -1.89 -22.98 10.78
N ILE A 326 -0.94 -23.84 11.15
CA ILE A 326 0.50 -23.55 11.14
C ILE A 326 0.98 -23.24 9.72
N ALA A 327 0.60 -24.04 8.73
CA ALA A 327 0.95 -23.78 7.33
C ALA A 327 0.40 -22.42 6.87
N THR A 328 -0.86 -22.12 7.20
CA THR A 328 -1.51 -20.85 6.82
C THR A 328 -0.91 -19.66 7.56
N TYR A 329 -0.65 -19.74 8.86
CA TYR A 329 0.02 -18.68 9.63
C TYR A 329 1.47 -18.46 9.16
N THR A 330 2.17 -19.51 8.75
CA THR A 330 3.51 -19.38 8.15
C THR A 330 3.44 -18.55 6.87
N ARG A 331 2.44 -18.80 6.02
CA ARG A 331 2.18 -17.99 4.82
C ARG A 331 1.81 -16.55 5.16
N VAL A 332 0.92 -16.33 6.13
CA VAL A 332 0.53 -14.99 6.59
C VAL A 332 1.76 -14.23 7.12
N LEU A 333 2.67 -14.88 7.85
CA LEU A 333 3.88 -14.25 8.35
C LEU A 333 4.75 -13.75 7.19
N ALA A 334 5.04 -14.61 6.21
CA ALA A 334 5.83 -14.24 5.04
C ALA A 334 5.20 -13.08 4.25
N ASP A 335 3.88 -13.14 4.00
CA ASP A 335 3.14 -12.09 3.33
C ASP A 335 3.13 -10.79 4.13
N SER A 336 2.95 -10.85 5.45
CA SER A 336 2.92 -9.67 6.31
C SER A 336 4.27 -8.97 6.42
N GLU A 337 5.37 -9.73 6.45
CA GLU A 337 6.74 -9.17 6.41
C GLU A 337 7.03 -8.49 5.07
N ARG A 338 6.51 -9.03 3.96
CA ARG A 338 6.64 -8.45 2.63
C ARG A 338 5.79 -7.19 2.47
N VAL A 339 4.51 -7.23 2.86
CA VAL A 339 3.53 -6.16 2.61
C VAL A 339 3.60 -5.04 3.64
N TYR A 340 3.69 -5.36 4.94
CA TYR A 340 3.67 -4.36 6.01
C TYR A 340 5.05 -4.09 6.63
N GLY A 341 6.01 -4.99 6.44
CA GLY A 341 7.30 -4.96 7.11
C GLY A 341 7.32 -5.71 8.44
N VAL A 342 8.54 -5.86 8.99
CA VAL A 342 8.81 -6.71 10.16
C VAL A 342 8.33 -6.15 11.49
N GLU A 343 8.13 -4.83 11.58
CA GLU A 343 7.74 -4.08 12.80
C GLU A 343 6.23 -3.80 12.87
N HIS A 344 5.44 -4.30 11.92
CA HIS A 344 3.99 -4.07 11.90
C HIS A 344 3.27 -5.00 12.89
N ASP A 345 2.28 -4.48 13.61
CA ASP A 345 1.55 -5.19 14.68
C ASP A 345 0.98 -6.55 14.23
N LEU A 346 0.45 -6.66 13.01
CA LEU A 346 -0.05 -7.94 12.49
C LEU A 346 1.08 -8.96 12.33
N THR A 347 2.22 -8.52 11.80
CA THR A 347 3.41 -9.35 11.58
C THR A 347 3.93 -9.90 12.90
N ASP A 348 4.02 -9.04 13.92
CA ASP A 348 4.42 -9.40 15.27
C ASP A 348 3.44 -10.37 15.94
N GLN A 349 2.14 -10.13 15.80
CA GLN A 349 1.09 -11.01 16.33
C GLN A 349 1.17 -12.42 15.71
N VAL A 350 1.25 -12.51 14.37
CA VAL A 350 1.31 -13.78 13.66
C VAL A 350 2.59 -14.54 14.02
N ARG A 351 3.72 -13.85 14.16
CA ARG A 351 4.98 -14.44 14.63
C ARG A 351 4.83 -15.03 16.04
N GLY A 352 4.17 -14.28 16.94
CA GLY A 352 3.87 -14.72 18.30
C GLY A 352 2.95 -15.95 18.33
N TRP A 353 1.86 -15.93 17.56
CA TRP A 353 0.91 -17.04 17.45
C TRP A 353 1.55 -18.29 16.86
N LEU A 354 2.31 -18.15 15.76
CA LEU A 354 3.01 -19.27 15.14
C LEU A 354 4.00 -19.91 16.10
N ALA A 355 4.81 -19.10 16.81
CA ALA A 355 5.74 -19.61 17.81
C ALA A 355 5.02 -20.33 18.97
N HIS A 356 3.84 -19.87 19.37
CA HIS A 356 3.02 -20.55 20.37
C HIS A 356 2.47 -21.88 19.85
N LEU A 357 1.88 -21.89 18.65
CA LEU A 357 1.31 -23.06 18.01
C LEU A 357 2.36 -24.14 17.79
N THR A 358 3.52 -23.81 17.19
CA THR A 358 4.60 -24.78 16.95
C THR A 358 5.15 -25.39 18.25
N ARG A 359 5.29 -24.60 19.33
CA ARG A 359 5.68 -25.15 20.65
C ARG A 359 4.63 -26.10 21.22
N SER A 360 3.35 -25.82 20.97
CA SER A 360 2.24 -26.65 21.47
C SER A 360 2.09 -27.97 20.69
N THR A 361 2.42 -27.98 19.39
CA THR A 361 2.27 -29.15 18.51
C THR A 361 3.55 -29.97 18.35
N GLY A 362 4.70 -29.48 18.82
CA GLY A 362 5.99 -30.18 18.72
C GLY A 362 6.59 -30.23 17.30
N GLY A 363 6.09 -29.39 16.39
CA GLY A 363 6.49 -29.34 14.98
C GLY A 363 7.80 -28.57 14.70
N ALA A 364 8.26 -28.66 13.46
CA ALA A 364 9.44 -27.96 12.94
C ALA A 364 9.23 -26.42 12.94
N ALA A 365 10.32 -25.70 13.14
CA ALA A 365 10.32 -24.31 13.61
C ALA A 365 10.14 -23.27 12.47
N PRO A 366 9.67 -22.03 12.77
CA PRO A 366 9.06 -21.08 11.82
C PRO A 366 10.00 -20.50 10.73
N ALA A 367 9.46 -19.68 9.81
CA ALA A 367 10.21 -18.95 8.78
C ALA A 367 11.36 -18.06 9.32
N GLY A 368 11.23 -17.54 10.55
CA GLY A 368 12.34 -16.87 11.26
C GLY A 368 13.53 -17.81 11.48
N ASP A 369 13.26 -19.10 11.69
CA ASP A 369 14.29 -20.14 11.67
C ASP A 369 14.74 -20.47 10.24
N ALA A 370 13.87 -20.53 9.23
CA ALA A 370 14.30 -20.77 7.84
C ALA A 370 15.29 -19.71 7.35
N ARG A 371 15.05 -18.42 7.64
CA ARG A 371 16.01 -17.33 7.35
C ARG A 371 17.33 -17.53 8.08
N ARG A 372 17.27 -17.83 9.39
CA ARG A 372 18.47 -18.06 10.22
C ARG A 372 19.25 -19.29 9.78
N VAL A 373 18.56 -20.36 9.41
CA VAL A 373 19.11 -21.60 8.84
C VAL A 373 19.76 -21.31 7.50
N LEU A 374 19.12 -20.55 6.62
CA LEU A 374 19.69 -20.13 5.35
C LEU A 374 20.97 -19.28 5.57
N GLU A 375 20.95 -18.34 6.51
CA GLU A 375 22.12 -17.55 6.89
C GLU A 375 23.26 -18.42 7.41
N ASP A 376 22.99 -19.37 8.31
CA ASP A 376 24.00 -20.31 8.83
C ASP A 376 24.58 -21.22 7.74
N LEU A 377 23.72 -21.84 6.91
CA LEU A 377 24.15 -22.72 5.83
C LEU A 377 24.98 -21.97 4.79
N THR A 378 24.61 -20.74 4.45
CA THR A 378 25.39 -19.92 3.50
C THR A 378 26.72 -19.47 4.10
N GLN A 379 26.79 -19.19 5.40
CA GLN A 379 28.06 -18.94 6.08
C GLN A 379 28.96 -20.17 6.11
N GLN A 380 28.40 -21.36 6.38
CA GLN A 380 29.14 -22.62 6.29
C GLN A 380 29.70 -22.85 4.89
N LEU A 381 28.93 -22.53 3.84
CA LEU A 381 29.38 -22.63 2.45
C LEU A 381 30.55 -21.68 2.20
N GLY A 382 30.43 -20.42 2.66
CA GLY A 382 31.51 -19.43 2.55
C GLY A 382 32.80 -19.92 3.21
N ASN A 383 32.72 -20.43 4.43
CA ASN A 383 33.88 -20.98 5.15
C ASN A 383 34.53 -22.14 4.39
N ARG A 384 33.74 -23.10 3.90
CA ARG A 384 34.27 -24.25 3.13
C ARG A 384 34.94 -23.83 1.83
N LEU A 385 34.43 -22.80 1.16
CA LEU A 385 35.04 -22.26 -0.06
C LEU A 385 36.41 -21.62 0.24
N VAL A 386 36.51 -20.88 1.34
CA VAL A 386 37.79 -20.31 1.78
C VAL A 386 38.77 -21.42 2.19
N ASP A 387 38.32 -22.44 2.93
CA ASP A 387 39.16 -23.59 3.33
C ASP A 387 39.70 -24.35 2.11
N LEU A 388 38.87 -24.50 1.06
CA LEU A 388 39.24 -25.17 -0.18
C LEU A 388 40.30 -24.40 -0.98
N VAL A 389 40.13 -23.08 -1.10
CA VAL A 389 41.02 -22.22 -1.90
C VAL A 389 42.28 -21.83 -1.13
N GLY A 390 42.21 -21.83 0.21
CA GLY A 390 43.21 -21.31 1.13
C GLY A 390 42.87 -19.89 1.60
N GLU A 391 43.44 -19.45 2.71
CA GLU A 391 43.08 -18.18 3.36
C GLU A 391 43.58 -16.91 2.64
N THR A 392 44.56 -17.03 1.73
CA THR A 392 45.25 -15.88 1.10
C THR A 392 45.65 -16.14 -0.35
N GLY A 393 46.05 -15.11 -1.09
CA GLY A 393 46.56 -15.19 -2.47
C GLY A 393 45.50 -14.98 -3.56
N TRP A 394 44.27 -14.69 -3.16
CA TRP A 394 43.13 -14.42 -4.02
C TRP A 394 42.43 -13.12 -3.63
N ARG A 395 41.79 -12.48 -4.62
CA ARG A 395 40.90 -11.32 -4.43
C ARG A 395 39.45 -11.73 -4.35
N ARG A 396 39.06 -12.74 -5.12
CA ARG A 396 37.68 -13.22 -5.17
C ARG A 396 37.58 -14.72 -5.37
N ILE A 397 36.62 -15.32 -4.69
CA ILE A 397 36.09 -16.64 -4.98
C ILE A 397 34.67 -16.45 -5.52
N ASP A 398 34.37 -17.05 -6.66
CA ASP A 398 33.07 -16.97 -7.33
C ASP A 398 32.55 -18.39 -7.59
N LEU A 399 31.46 -18.75 -6.94
CA LEU A 399 30.75 -20.01 -7.14
C LEU A 399 29.39 -19.74 -7.78
N ILE A 400 29.16 -20.28 -8.96
CA ILE A 400 27.83 -20.36 -9.58
C ILE A 400 27.36 -21.81 -9.50
N ALA A 401 26.22 -22.02 -8.83
CA ALA A 401 25.55 -23.30 -8.73
C ALA A 401 24.26 -23.28 -9.57
N ARG A 402 24.11 -24.22 -10.50
CA ARG A 402 22.90 -24.42 -11.28
C ARG A 402 22.30 -25.76 -10.87
N SER A 403 21.03 -25.78 -10.51
CA SER A 403 20.38 -27.00 -10.03
C SER A 403 18.94 -27.06 -10.48
N SER A 404 18.58 -28.16 -11.14
CA SER A 404 17.20 -28.50 -11.45
C SER A 404 17.05 -30.02 -11.40
N GLY A 405 16.08 -30.52 -10.64
CA GLY A 405 15.87 -31.96 -10.49
C GLY A 405 17.13 -32.67 -10.01
N GLN A 406 17.56 -33.72 -10.73
CA GLN A 406 18.81 -34.43 -10.46
C GLN A 406 20.07 -33.79 -11.07
N ILE A 407 19.93 -32.71 -11.86
CA ILE A 407 21.06 -32.05 -12.50
C ILE A 407 21.63 -31.00 -11.55
N HIS A 408 22.94 -31.10 -11.30
CA HIS A 408 23.71 -30.14 -10.52
C HIS A 408 25.00 -29.78 -11.29
N ASP A 409 25.16 -28.51 -11.63
CA ASP A 409 26.37 -27.97 -12.26
C ASP A 409 26.97 -26.88 -11.36
N LEU A 410 28.29 -26.94 -11.13
CA LEU A 410 29.01 -26.03 -10.26
C LEU A 410 30.20 -25.43 -11.02
N SER A 411 30.21 -24.11 -11.15
CA SER A 411 31.33 -23.35 -11.71
C SER A 411 32.01 -22.58 -10.59
N LEU A 412 33.24 -22.98 -10.22
CA LEU A 412 34.04 -22.31 -9.20
C LEU A 412 35.24 -21.63 -9.84
N THR A 413 35.33 -20.31 -9.71
CA THR A 413 36.41 -19.48 -10.23
C THR A 413 37.10 -18.75 -9.09
N VAL A 414 38.43 -18.77 -9.08
CA VAL A 414 39.26 -18.00 -8.14
C VAL A 414 40.04 -16.95 -8.91
N LEU A 415 39.86 -15.69 -8.51
CA LEU A 415 40.66 -14.56 -9.00
C LEU A 415 41.84 -14.36 -8.06
N SER A 416 43.05 -14.56 -8.57
CA SER A 416 44.29 -14.37 -7.82
C SER A 416 44.65 -12.88 -7.68
N ASP A 417 45.48 -12.56 -6.69
CA ASP A 417 45.92 -11.17 -6.42
C ASP A 417 46.65 -10.49 -7.58
N ASN A 418 47.30 -11.30 -8.42
CA ASN A 418 47.99 -10.87 -9.64
C ASN A 418 47.07 -10.68 -10.85
N GLY A 419 45.76 -10.87 -10.69
CA GLY A 419 44.75 -10.69 -11.74
C GLY A 419 44.48 -11.91 -12.61
N GLY A 420 45.07 -13.07 -12.31
CA GLY A 420 44.72 -14.33 -12.99
C GLY A 420 43.36 -14.85 -12.54
N ALA A 421 42.57 -15.41 -13.47
CA ALA A 421 41.36 -16.16 -13.15
C ALA A 421 41.61 -17.65 -13.38
N THR A 422 41.37 -18.47 -12.35
CA THR A 422 41.55 -19.93 -12.42
C THR A 422 40.24 -20.63 -12.12
N ALA A 423 39.76 -21.45 -13.04
CA ALA A 423 38.64 -22.35 -12.79
C ALA A 423 39.11 -23.56 -11.97
N LEU A 424 38.42 -23.84 -10.87
CA LEU A 424 38.65 -25.00 -10.01
C LEU A 424 37.48 -25.97 -10.14
N ALA A 425 37.77 -27.27 -10.00
CA ALA A 425 36.72 -28.26 -9.87
C ALA A 425 36.05 -28.09 -8.49
N ALA A 426 34.76 -27.80 -8.47
CA ALA A 426 34.00 -27.71 -7.23
C ALA A 426 33.91 -29.11 -6.57
N PRO A 427 34.27 -29.26 -5.29
CA PRO A 427 34.22 -30.55 -4.63
C PRO A 427 32.78 -31.05 -4.50
N THR A 428 32.58 -32.34 -4.75
CA THR A 428 31.26 -33.00 -4.65
C THR A 428 30.67 -32.91 -3.25
N GLU A 429 31.50 -32.69 -2.23
CA GLU A 429 31.11 -32.48 -0.83
C GLU A 429 30.30 -31.19 -0.59
N LEU A 430 30.30 -30.25 -1.54
CA LEU A 430 29.43 -29.06 -1.46
C LEU A 430 27.98 -29.37 -1.81
N ALA A 431 27.71 -30.46 -2.55
CA ALA A 431 26.36 -30.75 -3.05
C ALA A 431 25.30 -30.88 -1.93
N PRO A 432 25.54 -31.62 -0.82
CA PRO A 432 24.56 -31.68 0.27
C PRO A 432 24.30 -30.32 0.95
N LEU A 433 25.33 -29.47 1.03
CA LEU A 433 25.20 -28.15 1.63
C LEU A 433 24.40 -27.20 0.71
N LEU A 434 24.66 -27.24 -0.60
CA LEU A 434 23.90 -26.48 -1.58
C LEU A 434 22.44 -26.95 -1.66
N ASP A 435 22.19 -28.26 -1.53
CA ASP A 435 20.84 -28.80 -1.45
C ASP A 435 20.11 -28.30 -0.19
N ALA A 436 20.77 -28.29 0.97
CA ALA A 436 20.22 -27.72 2.20
C ALA A 436 19.92 -26.22 2.06
N ILE A 437 20.81 -25.45 1.41
CA ILE A 437 20.57 -24.03 1.09
C ILE A 437 19.37 -23.87 0.17
N LYS A 438 19.17 -24.79 -0.80
CA LYS A 438 18.03 -24.78 -1.71
C LYS A 438 16.71 -25.02 -0.98
N VAL A 439 16.68 -26.02 -0.09
CA VAL A 439 15.53 -26.30 0.76
C VAL A 439 15.22 -25.10 1.68
N ALA A 440 16.21 -24.57 2.39
CA ALA A 440 16.01 -23.43 3.29
C ALA A 440 15.57 -22.15 2.55
N HIS A 441 16.08 -21.92 1.33
CA HIS A 441 15.62 -20.82 0.48
C HIS A 441 14.16 -21.02 0.04
N TYR A 442 13.79 -22.23 -0.37
CA TYR A 442 12.42 -22.57 -0.75
C TYR A 442 11.45 -22.39 0.42
N GLU A 443 11.80 -22.87 1.61
CA GLU A 443 10.97 -22.75 2.81
C GLU A 443 10.73 -21.29 3.24
N ARG A 444 11.62 -20.38 2.83
CA ARG A 444 11.46 -18.93 3.05
C ARG A 444 10.43 -18.30 2.12
N ASP A 445 10.35 -18.76 0.87
CA ASP A 445 9.45 -18.22 -0.16
C ASP A 445 8.98 -19.34 -1.12
N PRO A 446 8.04 -20.20 -0.68
CA PRO A 446 7.67 -21.38 -1.45
C PRO A 446 6.86 -21.05 -2.71
N GLU A 447 6.21 -19.88 -2.77
CA GLU A 447 5.35 -19.50 -3.90
C GLU A 447 6.15 -19.32 -5.19
N ARG A 448 7.40 -18.84 -5.08
CA ARG A 448 8.33 -18.68 -6.22
C ARG A 448 9.07 -19.96 -6.57
N GLY A 449 8.91 -21.02 -5.78
CA GLY A 449 9.70 -22.24 -5.93
C GLY A 449 11.15 -22.07 -5.48
N ALA A 450 11.92 -23.15 -5.62
CA ALA A 450 13.33 -23.10 -5.33
C ALA A 450 14.10 -22.34 -6.43
N TRP A 451 15.28 -21.82 -6.07
CA TRP A 451 16.17 -21.22 -7.05
C TRP A 451 16.64 -22.25 -8.08
N LEU A 452 16.78 -21.79 -9.33
CA LEU A 452 17.27 -22.57 -10.46
C LEU A 452 18.79 -22.38 -10.64
N SER A 453 19.29 -21.20 -10.27
CA SER A 453 20.71 -20.96 -10.07
C SER A 453 20.99 -20.04 -8.88
N ALA A 454 22.11 -20.25 -8.21
CA ALA A 454 22.62 -19.42 -7.12
C ALA A 454 24.06 -18.98 -7.43
N ARG A 455 24.43 -17.76 -7.06
CA ARG A 455 25.78 -17.24 -7.17
C ARG A 455 26.27 -16.76 -5.81
N PHE A 456 27.48 -17.14 -5.45
CA PHE A 456 28.14 -16.77 -4.19
C PHE A 456 29.49 -16.14 -4.50
N LEU A 457 29.69 -14.90 -4.04
CA LEU A 457 30.93 -14.16 -4.21
C LEU A 457 31.55 -13.91 -2.84
N ILE A 458 32.83 -14.25 -2.70
CA ILE A 458 33.62 -13.97 -1.51
C ILE A 458 34.79 -13.10 -1.93
N ASP A 459 34.87 -11.89 -1.41
CA ASP A 459 36.05 -11.04 -1.60
C ASP A 459 37.05 -11.25 -0.46
N SER A 460 38.33 -11.03 -0.72
CA SER A 460 39.40 -11.19 0.28
C SER A 460 39.32 -10.20 1.44
N SER A 461 38.46 -9.18 1.32
CA SER A 461 38.06 -8.31 2.43
C SER A 461 37.16 -8.99 3.46
N GLY A 462 36.67 -10.20 3.16
CA GLY A 462 35.66 -10.93 3.95
C GLY A 462 34.22 -10.61 3.54
N SER A 463 34.00 -9.77 2.52
CA SER A 463 32.67 -9.51 1.99
C SER A 463 32.10 -10.77 1.34
N PHE A 464 30.90 -11.17 1.76
CA PHE A 464 30.17 -12.32 1.22
C PHE A 464 28.86 -11.85 0.59
N PHE A 465 28.69 -12.09 -0.71
CA PHE A 465 27.48 -11.76 -1.46
C PHE A 465 26.84 -13.03 -2.03
N ARG A 466 25.50 -13.05 -2.08
CA ARG A 466 24.71 -14.15 -2.62
C ARG A 466 23.55 -13.61 -3.46
N SER A 467 23.26 -14.27 -4.58
CA SER A 467 22.09 -14.00 -5.43
C SER A 467 21.46 -15.30 -5.91
N TYR A 468 20.14 -15.32 -5.96
CA TYR A 468 19.32 -16.48 -6.32
C TYR A 468 18.44 -16.12 -7.50
N ASN A 469 18.50 -16.90 -8.57
CA ASN A 469 17.65 -16.74 -9.74
C ASN A 469 16.56 -17.82 -9.70
N THR A 470 15.32 -17.38 -9.58
CA THR A 470 14.10 -18.20 -9.62
C THR A 470 13.36 -18.09 -10.95
N ASP A 471 13.66 -17.08 -11.76
CA ASP A 471 12.74 -16.62 -12.81
C ASP A 471 13.28 -16.82 -14.22
N TYR A 472 14.59 -16.89 -14.39
CA TYR A 472 15.23 -17.03 -15.69
C TYR A 472 15.87 -18.41 -15.86
N GLU A 473 15.88 -18.90 -17.10
CA GLU A 473 16.54 -20.16 -17.44
C GLU A 473 18.03 -20.07 -17.04
N PRO A 474 18.55 -21.03 -16.26
CA PRO A 474 19.97 -21.08 -15.95
C PRO A 474 20.80 -21.22 -17.23
N ASP A 475 21.97 -20.58 -17.24
CA ASP A 475 22.90 -20.66 -18.37
C ASP A 475 23.64 -22.01 -18.37
N TRP A 476 22.93 -23.07 -18.74
CA TRP A 476 23.45 -24.43 -18.74
C TRP A 476 24.51 -24.62 -19.83
N PRO A 477 25.67 -25.24 -19.53
CA PRO A 477 26.67 -25.55 -20.56
C PRO A 477 26.24 -26.72 -21.47
N PHE A 478 25.08 -27.33 -21.22
CA PHE A 478 24.50 -28.45 -21.95
C PHE A 478 22.97 -28.32 -22.02
N ALA A 479 22.34 -29.06 -22.94
CA ALA A 479 20.88 -29.09 -23.05
C ALA A 479 20.25 -29.85 -21.87
N VAL A 480 19.20 -29.29 -21.26
CA VAL A 480 18.44 -29.90 -20.16
C VAL A 480 17.09 -30.42 -20.67
N ASP A 481 16.76 -31.65 -20.31
CA ASP A 481 15.47 -32.28 -20.65
C ASP A 481 14.34 -31.68 -19.80
N ALA A 482 13.16 -31.51 -20.41
CA ALA A 482 11.93 -31.10 -19.76
C ALA A 482 11.56 -31.96 -18.53
N ALA A 483 11.89 -33.26 -18.54
CA ALA A 483 11.68 -34.14 -17.39
C ALA A 483 12.38 -33.61 -16.12
N THR A 484 13.55 -33.02 -16.27
CA THR A 484 14.33 -32.42 -15.16
C THR A 484 13.55 -31.29 -14.48
N TYR A 485 12.93 -30.41 -15.28
CA TYR A 485 12.13 -29.32 -14.77
C TYR A 485 10.82 -29.80 -14.12
N ILE A 486 10.28 -30.94 -14.57
CA ILE A 486 9.13 -31.57 -13.91
C ILE A 486 9.52 -32.08 -12.53
N GLU A 487 10.65 -32.79 -12.41
CA GLU A 487 11.17 -33.26 -11.11
C GLU A 487 11.43 -32.12 -10.15
N GLU A 488 12.00 -31.01 -10.65
CA GLU A 488 12.22 -29.79 -9.87
C GLU A 488 10.90 -29.25 -9.29
N LEU A 489 9.85 -29.16 -10.10
CA LEU A 489 8.54 -28.65 -9.67
C LEU A 489 7.76 -29.64 -8.80
N GLU A 490 8.03 -30.94 -8.91
CA GLU A 490 7.47 -31.95 -8.01
C GLU A 490 8.12 -31.88 -6.62
N ARG A 491 9.43 -31.55 -6.55
CA ARG A 491 10.15 -31.37 -5.29
C ARG A 491 9.91 -30.00 -4.67
N PHE A 492 9.90 -28.95 -5.48
CA PHE A 492 9.73 -27.56 -5.09
C PHE A 492 8.59 -26.93 -5.89
N PRO A 493 7.33 -27.23 -5.53
CA PRO A 493 6.17 -26.61 -6.15
C PRO A 493 6.24 -25.10 -6.08
N ARG A 494 5.83 -24.42 -7.15
CA ARG A 494 5.68 -22.96 -7.22
C ARG A 494 4.29 -22.63 -7.76
N GLU A 495 3.76 -21.48 -7.37
CA GLU A 495 2.45 -21.03 -7.83
C GLU A 495 2.49 -20.62 -9.30
N LEU A 496 1.36 -20.79 -9.99
CA LEU A 496 1.28 -20.55 -11.44
C LEU A 496 1.61 -19.09 -11.79
N GLU A 497 1.19 -18.14 -10.97
CA GLU A 497 1.44 -16.70 -11.17
C GLU A 497 2.91 -16.30 -11.09
N TYR A 498 3.72 -17.06 -10.34
CA TYR A 498 5.17 -16.88 -10.25
C TYR A 498 5.93 -17.85 -11.16
N THR A 499 5.26 -18.61 -12.02
CA THR A 499 5.93 -19.54 -12.94
C THR A 499 6.33 -18.82 -14.23
N PRO A 500 7.62 -18.73 -14.56
CA PRO A 500 8.09 -18.01 -15.75
C PRO A 500 7.60 -18.66 -17.04
N GLU A 501 7.37 -17.84 -18.07
CA GLU A 501 6.85 -18.32 -19.37
C GLU A 501 7.76 -19.38 -20.00
N TRP A 502 9.09 -19.18 -19.98
CA TRP A 502 10.02 -20.16 -20.54
C TRP A 502 9.89 -21.53 -19.85
N LEU A 503 9.58 -21.56 -18.55
CA LEU A 503 9.39 -22.80 -17.79
C LEU A 503 8.05 -23.43 -18.14
N LEU A 504 6.98 -22.65 -18.29
CA LEU A 504 5.68 -23.13 -18.77
C LEU A 504 5.79 -23.75 -20.18
N ASP A 505 6.56 -23.13 -21.08
CA ASP A 505 6.79 -23.61 -22.44
C ASP A 505 7.50 -24.97 -22.47
N ARG A 506 8.37 -25.24 -21.49
CA ARG A 506 9.06 -26.54 -21.32
C ARG A 506 8.18 -27.63 -20.73
N LEU A 507 6.97 -27.32 -20.25
CA LEU A 507 6.10 -28.23 -19.52
C LEU A 507 4.82 -28.53 -20.32
N PRO A 508 4.79 -29.57 -21.17
CA PRO A 508 3.66 -29.86 -22.06
C PRO A 508 2.31 -29.94 -21.35
N LYS A 509 2.28 -30.43 -20.09
CA LYS A 509 1.06 -30.55 -19.28
C LYS A 509 0.47 -29.20 -18.82
N TRP A 510 1.25 -28.11 -18.86
CA TRP A 510 0.86 -26.76 -18.45
C TRP A 510 0.72 -25.77 -19.63
N GLN A 511 1.16 -26.14 -20.83
CA GLN A 511 1.06 -25.29 -22.01
C GLN A 511 -0.38 -24.77 -22.22
N GLY A 512 -0.52 -23.45 -22.30
CA GLY A 512 -1.79 -22.77 -22.56
C GLY A 512 -2.67 -22.46 -21.34
N ARG A 513 -2.25 -22.78 -20.11
CA ARG A 513 -2.99 -22.37 -18.89
C ARG A 513 -2.80 -20.91 -18.50
N TYR A 514 -1.74 -20.27 -18.99
CA TYR A 514 -1.49 -18.84 -18.85
C TYR A 514 -0.93 -18.35 -20.20
N LYS A 515 -1.75 -17.61 -20.95
CA LYS A 515 -1.27 -16.69 -21.99
C LYS A 515 -1.89 -15.37 -21.61
N ASN A 516 -1.06 -14.40 -21.23
CA ASN A 516 -1.55 -13.04 -21.06
C ASN A 516 -2.09 -12.62 -22.43
N THR A 517 -3.42 -12.58 -22.55
CA THR A 517 -4.09 -12.18 -23.78
C THR A 517 -3.76 -10.73 -24.05
N ASP A 518 -3.43 -10.40 -25.32
CA ASP A 518 -3.20 -9.05 -25.82
C ASP A 518 -4.17 -8.05 -25.16
N THR A 519 -3.69 -7.34 -24.15
CA THR A 519 -4.49 -6.34 -23.45
C THR A 519 -4.34 -5.06 -24.25
N ASP A 520 -5.48 -4.49 -24.67
CA ASP A 520 -5.49 -3.26 -25.45
C ASP A 520 -4.88 -2.12 -24.63
N ILE A 521 -4.02 -1.28 -25.25
CA ILE A 521 -3.15 -0.34 -24.52
C ILE A 521 -3.96 0.68 -23.70
N THR A 522 -5.21 0.92 -24.10
CA THR A 522 -6.14 1.83 -23.42
C THR A 522 -6.63 1.35 -22.05
N GLU A 523 -6.44 0.07 -21.71
CA GLU A 523 -6.80 -0.49 -20.39
C GLU A 523 -5.57 -0.74 -19.49
N LEU A 524 -4.34 -0.41 -19.94
CA LEU A 524 -3.17 -0.58 -19.10
C LEU A 524 -3.19 0.38 -17.91
N ILE A 525 -3.30 -0.21 -16.72
CA ILE A 525 -2.94 0.43 -15.46
C ILE A 525 -1.40 0.50 -15.46
N PRO A 526 -0.78 1.70 -15.40
CA PRO A 526 0.67 1.81 -15.35
C PRO A 526 1.21 1.03 -14.15
N LEU A 527 2.34 0.34 -14.32
CA LEU A 527 3.00 -0.28 -13.18
C LEU A 527 3.35 0.79 -12.15
N ASP A 528 2.94 0.55 -10.90
CA ASP A 528 3.45 1.34 -9.79
C ASP A 528 4.95 1.05 -9.56
N MET A 529 5.59 1.91 -8.78
CA MET A 529 7.04 1.80 -8.55
C MET A 529 7.44 0.56 -7.74
N GLN A 530 6.53 -0.10 -7.02
CA GLN A 530 6.83 -1.35 -6.32
C GLN A 530 6.92 -2.51 -7.31
N LEU A 531 5.97 -2.62 -8.24
CA LEU A 531 6.01 -3.62 -9.30
C LEU A 531 7.21 -3.42 -10.24
N VAL A 532 7.54 -2.16 -10.57
CA VAL A 532 8.77 -1.83 -11.32
C VAL A 532 10.01 -2.33 -10.57
N ALA A 533 10.09 -2.12 -9.25
CA ALA A 533 11.20 -2.61 -8.44
C ALA A 533 11.29 -4.15 -8.46
N MET A 534 10.17 -4.86 -8.37
CA MET A 534 10.15 -6.32 -8.45
C MET A 534 10.66 -6.85 -9.79
N VAL A 535 10.23 -6.23 -10.89
CA VAL A 535 10.65 -6.59 -12.25
C VAL A 535 12.16 -6.34 -12.43
N LEU A 536 12.66 -5.21 -11.90
CA LEU A 536 14.09 -4.90 -11.90
C LEU A 536 14.91 -5.82 -10.99
N ASP A 537 14.38 -6.25 -9.85
CA ASP A 537 15.03 -7.23 -8.98
C ASP A 537 15.24 -8.56 -9.70
N SER A 538 14.21 -9.04 -10.41
CA SER A 538 14.29 -10.27 -11.21
C SER A 538 15.33 -10.13 -12.33
N TYR A 539 15.33 -9.00 -13.06
CA TYR A 539 16.31 -8.74 -14.11
C TYR A 539 17.73 -8.53 -13.57
N ARG A 540 17.88 -7.90 -12.40
CA ARG A 540 19.16 -7.85 -11.70
C ARG A 540 19.70 -9.26 -11.49
N ASP A 541 18.90 -10.17 -10.95
CA ASP A 541 19.34 -11.54 -10.70
C ASP A 541 19.68 -12.25 -12.02
N HIS A 542 18.91 -12.04 -13.10
CA HIS A 542 19.26 -12.52 -14.45
C HIS A 542 20.68 -12.13 -14.90
N LEU A 543 21.02 -10.84 -14.70
CA LEU A 543 22.33 -10.28 -15.05
C LEU A 543 23.43 -10.83 -14.14
N LEU A 544 23.17 -10.88 -12.83
CA LEU A 544 24.12 -11.37 -11.83
C LEU A 544 24.58 -12.80 -12.09
N HIS A 545 23.77 -13.69 -12.67
CA HIS A 545 24.22 -15.05 -13.00
C HIS A 545 24.98 -15.17 -14.33
N ARG A 546 25.11 -14.06 -15.10
CA ARG A 546 25.78 -14.03 -16.41
C ARG A 546 27.00 -13.11 -16.48
N LEU A 547 27.17 -12.25 -15.49
CA LEU A 547 28.33 -11.37 -15.38
C LEU A 547 29.63 -12.17 -15.20
N PRO A 548 30.76 -11.75 -15.80
CA PRO A 548 32.04 -12.45 -15.68
C PRO A 548 32.53 -12.48 -14.23
N SER A 549 33.36 -13.44 -13.84
CA SER A 549 33.78 -13.62 -12.43
C SER A 549 34.50 -12.41 -11.81
N ASP A 550 35.16 -11.61 -12.64
CA ASP A 550 35.90 -10.40 -12.25
C ASP A 550 35.08 -9.11 -12.32
N TRP A 551 33.77 -9.17 -12.56
CA TRP A 551 32.91 -8.01 -12.59
C TRP A 551 32.88 -7.25 -11.24
N GLN A 552 32.75 -5.94 -11.24
CA GLN A 552 32.63 -5.14 -10.02
C GLN A 552 31.44 -4.18 -10.08
N GLN A 553 31.23 -3.59 -11.25
CA GLN A 553 30.07 -2.77 -11.55
C GLN A 553 29.62 -3.05 -12.99
N LEU A 554 28.32 -2.91 -13.22
CA LEU A 554 27.70 -2.98 -14.54
C LEU A 554 26.94 -1.69 -14.77
N PHE A 555 27.14 -1.08 -15.94
CA PHE A 555 26.37 0.04 -16.43
C PHE A 555 25.63 -0.42 -17.68
N ILE A 556 24.33 -0.18 -17.75
CA ILE A 556 23.52 -0.35 -18.96
C ILE A 556 22.86 0.98 -19.28
N ASP A 557 23.18 1.54 -20.43
CA ASP A 557 22.43 2.62 -21.04
C ASP A 557 21.46 2.01 -22.06
N PHE A 558 20.17 2.29 -21.90
CA PHE A 558 19.15 1.95 -22.88
C PHE A 558 18.46 3.23 -23.35
N ARG A 559 18.27 3.36 -24.66
CA ARG A 559 17.67 4.53 -25.30
C ARG A 559 16.68 4.07 -26.34
N SER A 560 15.49 4.64 -26.36
CA SER A 560 14.45 4.25 -27.31
C SER A 560 13.57 5.42 -27.71
N VAL A 561 13.21 5.44 -29.00
CA VAL A 561 12.19 6.32 -29.57
C VAL A 561 11.43 5.56 -30.65
N GLY A 562 10.13 5.36 -30.45
CA GLY A 562 9.34 4.43 -31.27
C GLY A 562 9.96 3.03 -31.27
N GLU A 563 10.17 2.46 -32.45
CA GLU A 563 10.82 1.15 -32.63
C GLU A 563 12.35 1.22 -32.66
N TYR A 564 12.93 2.43 -32.69
CA TYR A 564 14.38 2.61 -32.69
C TYR A 564 14.91 2.42 -31.26
N VAL A 565 15.93 1.56 -31.12
CA VAL A 565 16.53 1.23 -29.82
C VAL A 565 18.05 1.20 -29.95
N GLU A 566 18.72 1.81 -28.98
CA GLU A 566 20.14 1.63 -28.71
C GLU A 566 20.35 1.10 -27.30
N THR A 567 21.30 0.19 -27.13
CA THR A 567 21.74 -0.25 -25.81
C THR A 567 23.26 -0.38 -25.79
N ARG A 568 23.86 0.05 -24.68
CA ARG A 568 25.28 -0.14 -24.39
C ARG A 568 25.41 -0.67 -22.98
N ALA A 569 26.20 -1.73 -22.80
CA ALA A 569 26.51 -2.23 -21.47
C ALA A 569 28.03 -2.34 -21.27
N GLN A 570 28.48 -1.93 -20.09
CA GLN A 570 29.90 -1.93 -19.72
C GLN A 570 30.07 -2.54 -18.34
N VAL A 571 31.01 -3.47 -18.23
CA VAL A 571 31.43 -4.07 -16.97
C VAL A 571 32.76 -3.45 -16.56
N LEU A 572 32.78 -2.82 -15.38
CA LEU A 572 34.01 -2.46 -14.71
C LEU A 572 34.48 -3.65 -13.88
N THR A 573 35.71 -4.12 -14.07
CA THR A 573 36.25 -5.29 -13.37
C THR A 573 36.94 -4.94 -12.04
N VAL A 574 37.25 -5.95 -11.23
CA VAL A 574 38.00 -5.83 -9.96
C VAL A 574 39.37 -5.16 -10.16
N LEU A 575 39.98 -5.30 -11.35
CA LEU A 575 41.26 -4.68 -11.70
C LEU A 575 41.10 -3.29 -12.32
N GLY A 576 39.88 -2.75 -12.39
CA GLY A 576 39.58 -1.43 -12.95
C GLY A 576 39.58 -1.38 -14.48
N GLN A 577 39.47 -2.52 -15.16
CA GLN A 577 39.29 -2.55 -16.61
C GLN A 577 37.82 -2.34 -16.96
N SER A 578 37.55 -1.58 -18.02
CA SER A 578 36.21 -1.42 -18.57
C SER A 578 36.05 -2.31 -19.80
N ILE A 579 35.12 -3.25 -19.74
CA ILE A 579 34.86 -4.24 -20.79
C ILE A 579 33.46 -3.98 -21.34
N GLU A 580 33.34 -3.82 -22.65
CA GLU A 580 32.05 -3.82 -23.32
C GLU A 580 31.41 -5.21 -23.21
N TRP A 581 30.18 -5.27 -22.73
CA TRP A 581 29.48 -6.51 -22.42
C TRP A 581 28.12 -6.53 -23.08
N GLN A 582 27.67 -7.71 -23.53
CA GLN A 582 26.35 -7.85 -24.12
C GLN A 582 25.34 -8.18 -23.02
N ALA A 583 24.54 -7.19 -22.64
CA ALA A 583 23.50 -7.38 -21.65
C ALA A 583 22.37 -8.28 -22.22
N PRO A 584 22.16 -9.48 -21.66
CA PRO A 584 21.18 -10.43 -22.15
C PRO A 584 19.77 -9.86 -22.01
N GLN A 585 18.97 -10.00 -23.07
CA GLN A 585 17.57 -9.55 -23.15
C GLN A 585 17.34 -8.05 -22.87
N ALA A 586 18.38 -7.22 -22.78
CA ALA A 586 18.25 -5.81 -22.39
C ALA A 586 17.25 -5.06 -23.30
N VAL A 587 17.31 -5.30 -24.61
CA VAL A 587 16.40 -4.66 -25.55
C VAL A 587 14.94 -5.02 -25.29
N THR A 588 14.66 -6.32 -25.11
CA THR A 588 13.30 -6.81 -24.86
C THR A 588 12.80 -6.32 -23.50
N PHE A 589 13.60 -6.55 -22.46
CA PHE A 589 13.25 -6.20 -21.08
C PHE A 589 12.93 -4.71 -20.91
N PHE A 590 13.83 -3.83 -21.35
CA PHE A 590 13.61 -2.39 -21.19
C PHE A 590 12.50 -1.87 -22.11
N SER A 591 12.31 -2.45 -23.31
CA SER A 591 11.17 -2.11 -24.17
C SER A 591 9.82 -2.48 -23.54
N GLU A 592 9.74 -3.63 -22.86
CA GLU A 592 8.54 -4.07 -22.15
C GLU A 592 8.29 -3.18 -20.92
N LEU A 593 9.31 -2.96 -20.09
CA LEU A 593 9.21 -2.06 -18.93
C LEU A 593 8.78 -0.64 -19.35
N ARG A 594 9.30 -0.15 -20.48
CA ARG A 594 8.92 1.15 -21.06
C ARG A 594 7.43 1.21 -21.40
N ARG A 595 6.91 0.15 -22.01
CA ARG A 595 5.48 0.05 -22.34
C ARG A 595 4.63 -0.02 -21.07
N ASP A 596 5.05 -0.79 -20.09
CA ASP A 596 4.27 -1.06 -18.88
C ASP A 596 4.31 0.13 -17.89
N MET A 597 5.29 1.04 -18.04
CA MET A 597 5.36 2.33 -17.35
C MET A 597 4.70 3.49 -18.13
N TYR A 598 4.05 3.22 -19.27
CA TYR A 598 3.34 4.26 -20.03
C TYR A 598 2.22 4.88 -19.19
N THR A 599 2.21 6.20 -19.10
CA THR A 599 1.11 6.95 -18.48
C THR A 599 0.29 7.66 -19.56
N PRO A 600 -1.04 7.41 -19.66
CA PRO A 600 -1.89 8.03 -20.65
C PRO A 600 -1.70 9.55 -20.73
N TRP A 601 -1.43 10.04 -21.95
CA TRP A 601 -1.23 11.46 -22.27
C TRP A 601 -0.01 12.15 -21.63
N GLN A 602 0.77 11.44 -20.81
CA GLN A 602 2.06 11.92 -20.30
C GLN A 602 3.23 11.27 -21.06
N GLY A 603 3.03 10.08 -21.62
CA GLY A 603 4.01 9.39 -22.44
C GLY A 603 4.81 8.34 -21.69
N THR A 604 5.97 7.98 -22.25
CA THR A 604 6.93 7.12 -21.57
C THR A 604 8.40 7.57 -21.74
N TRP A 605 9.38 6.92 -21.09
CA TRP A 605 10.74 7.45 -20.91
C TRP A 605 11.50 7.16 -22.19
N THR A 606 12.45 8.01 -22.57
CA THR A 606 13.22 7.80 -23.80
C THR A 606 14.61 7.25 -23.52
N SER A 607 15.06 7.29 -22.26
CA SER A 607 16.25 6.57 -21.85
C SER A 607 16.20 6.14 -20.38
N VAL A 608 16.95 5.09 -20.08
CA VAL A 608 17.22 4.65 -18.72
C VAL A 608 18.70 4.32 -18.56
N ARG A 609 19.29 4.75 -17.45
CA ARG A 609 20.63 4.35 -17.01
C ARG A 609 20.50 3.42 -15.83
N PHE A 610 20.88 2.16 -16.03
CA PHE A 610 20.87 1.13 -15.01
C PHE A 610 22.29 0.87 -14.52
N HIS A 611 22.54 1.10 -13.24
CA HIS A 611 23.85 0.89 -12.61
C HIS A 611 23.73 -0.16 -11.52
N LEU A 612 24.45 -1.27 -11.66
CA LEU A 612 24.49 -2.39 -10.72
C LEU A 612 25.89 -2.54 -10.14
N VAL A 613 25.98 -2.76 -8.83
CA VAL A 613 27.26 -2.96 -8.11
C VAL A 613 27.36 -4.36 -7.52
N VAL A 614 28.58 -4.80 -7.21
CA VAL A 614 28.90 -6.19 -6.80
C VAL A 614 28.04 -6.78 -5.68
N ASN A 615 27.52 -5.94 -4.77
CA ASN A 615 26.67 -6.39 -3.66
C ASN A 615 25.18 -6.51 -4.04
N GLY A 616 24.86 -6.45 -5.33
CA GLY A 616 23.50 -6.59 -5.86
C GLY A 616 22.65 -5.32 -5.78
N LYS A 617 23.13 -4.23 -5.17
CA LYS A 617 22.41 -2.96 -5.21
C LYS A 617 22.45 -2.39 -6.63
N TYR A 618 21.34 -1.79 -7.05
CA TYR A 618 21.27 -1.07 -8.32
C TYR A 618 20.57 0.28 -8.17
N ASN A 619 20.76 1.12 -9.18
CA ASN A 619 20.00 2.34 -9.41
C ASN A 619 19.52 2.36 -10.86
N ALA A 620 18.29 2.83 -11.09
CA ALA A 620 17.70 2.97 -12.42
C ALA A 620 17.21 4.42 -12.58
N GLU A 621 17.89 5.20 -13.41
CA GLU A 621 17.57 6.60 -13.66
C GLU A 621 16.87 6.73 -15.01
N TYR A 622 15.59 7.11 -14.99
CA TYR A 622 14.77 7.30 -16.17
C TYR A 622 14.76 8.76 -16.60
N ASP A 623 14.85 9.01 -17.90
CA ASP A 623 14.70 10.35 -18.48
C ASP A 623 13.50 10.38 -19.44
N TRP A 624 12.51 11.23 -19.11
CA TRP A 624 11.29 11.41 -19.87
C TRP A 624 11.34 12.61 -20.83
N ASP A 625 12.28 13.53 -20.60
CA ASP A 625 12.20 14.91 -21.08
C ASP A 625 13.39 15.32 -21.94
N HIS A 626 14.59 14.79 -21.68
CA HIS A 626 15.78 15.14 -22.45
C HIS A 626 16.00 14.22 -23.64
N GLU A 627 16.53 14.78 -24.74
CA GLU A 627 16.90 13.99 -25.91
C GLU A 627 18.03 13.02 -25.52
N PRO A 628 17.88 11.71 -25.74
CA PRO A 628 18.96 10.76 -25.48
C PRO A 628 20.20 11.09 -26.32
N ASP A 629 21.38 10.84 -25.74
CA ASP A 629 22.65 11.00 -26.45
C ASP A 629 22.86 9.82 -27.42
N TRP A 630 22.26 9.91 -28.60
CA TRP A 630 22.26 8.83 -29.59
C TRP A 630 23.65 8.55 -30.16
N ASP A 631 24.06 7.29 -30.22
CA ASP A 631 25.28 6.89 -30.94
C ASP A 631 25.09 7.08 -32.45
N HIS A 632 23.90 6.75 -32.95
CA HIS A 632 23.46 7.01 -34.32
C HIS A 632 22.12 7.73 -34.30
N ARG A 633 22.02 8.79 -35.11
CA ARG A 633 20.80 9.58 -35.18
C ARG A 633 19.61 8.73 -35.66
N PRO A 634 18.50 8.64 -34.91
CA PRO A 634 17.29 7.96 -35.36
C PRO A 634 16.68 8.63 -36.59
N ASP A 635 15.95 7.85 -37.41
CA ASP A 635 15.17 8.35 -38.53
C ASP A 635 13.99 9.20 -38.03
N ALA A 636 13.60 10.24 -38.79
CA ALA A 636 12.42 11.06 -38.55
C ALA A 636 11.15 10.22 -38.27
N ARG A 637 11.01 9.06 -38.95
CA ARG A 637 9.88 8.15 -38.74
C ARG A 637 9.79 7.61 -37.30
N ALA A 638 10.92 7.39 -36.63
CA ALA A 638 10.93 6.85 -35.26
C ALA A 638 10.30 7.83 -34.26
N PHE A 639 10.54 9.14 -34.42
CA PHE A 639 9.94 10.19 -33.59
C PHE A 639 8.42 10.35 -33.83
N GLN A 640 7.94 10.03 -35.03
CA GLN A 640 6.50 9.99 -35.32
C GLN A 640 5.85 8.74 -34.70
N GLN A 641 6.51 7.58 -34.81
CA GLN A 641 6.06 6.34 -34.18
C GLN A 641 5.97 6.48 -32.66
N GLU A 642 6.92 7.19 -32.04
CA GLU A 642 6.92 7.44 -30.59
C GLU A 642 5.60 8.03 -30.08
N LEU A 643 5.09 9.10 -30.72
CA LEU A 643 3.81 9.69 -30.30
C LEU A 643 2.58 8.87 -30.72
N GLN A 644 2.73 7.94 -31.67
CA GLN A 644 1.66 7.00 -32.01
C GLN A 644 1.57 5.86 -30.99
N MET A 645 2.72 5.35 -30.53
CA MET A 645 2.82 4.27 -29.55
C MET A 645 2.55 4.77 -28.13
N PHE A 646 3.08 5.93 -27.77
CA PHE A 646 2.95 6.53 -26.44
C PHE A 646 2.43 7.97 -26.55
N PRO A 647 1.12 8.15 -26.84
CA PRO A 647 0.52 9.47 -27.00
C PRO A 647 0.77 10.37 -25.79
N ARG A 648 1.16 11.62 -26.09
CA ARG A 648 1.35 12.71 -25.12
C ARG A 648 0.41 13.87 -25.46
N SER A 649 -0.12 14.52 -24.43
CA SER A 649 -0.76 15.83 -24.55
C SER A 649 0.26 16.89 -24.97
N ALA A 650 -0.20 17.97 -25.58
CA ALA A 650 0.69 18.96 -26.21
C ALA A 650 1.70 19.56 -25.22
N GLU A 651 1.30 19.76 -23.97
CA GLU A 651 2.12 20.25 -22.87
C GLU A 651 3.18 19.25 -22.37
N HIS A 652 2.98 17.95 -22.60
CA HIS A 652 3.90 16.87 -22.19
C HIS A 652 4.79 16.38 -23.33
N VAL A 653 4.68 16.94 -24.54
CA VAL A 653 5.62 16.63 -25.64
C VAL A 653 6.90 17.44 -25.42
N PRO A 654 8.06 16.79 -25.17
CA PRO A 654 9.31 17.52 -25.02
C PRO A 654 9.66 18.29 -26.30
N ALA A 655 10.25 19.47 -26.14
CA ALA A 655 10.53 20.38 -27.26
C ALA A 655 11.39 19.72 -28.36
N TRP A 656 12.35 18.87 -27.97
CA TRP A 656 13.18 18.13 -28.93
C TRP A 656 12.35 17.12 -29.72
N LEU A 657 11.43 16.39 -29.08
CA LEU A 657 10.63 15.35 -29.73
C LEU A 657 9.69 15.97 -30.76
N GLY A 658 9.04 17.08 -30.41
CA GLY A 658 8.22 17.85 -31.34
C GLY A 658 9.01 18.41 -32.52
N ALA A 659 10.22 18.94 -32.28
CA ALA A 659 11.08 19.48 -33.34
C ALA A 659 11.61 18.44 -34.33
N ARG A 660 11.68 17.15 -33.93
CA ARG A 660 12.22 16.06 -34.76
C ARG A 660 11.18 15.31 -35.60
N GLN A 661 9.89 15.63 -35.44
CA GLN A 661 8.82 15.02 -36.24
C GLN A 661 8.80 15.48 -37.70
N HIS A 662 9.48 16.58 -37.99
CA HIS A 662 9.59 17.24 -39.29
C HIS A 662 11.04 17.25 -39.76
#